data_AF-A0AAU6ZX64-F1
#
_entry.id   AF-A0AAU6ZX64-F1
#
_cell.length_a   1.000
_cell.length_b   1.000
_cell.length_c   1.000
_cell.angle_alpha   90.00
_cell.angle_beta   90.00
_cell.angle_gamma   90.00
#
_symmetry.space_group_name_H-M   'P 1'
#
loop_
_entity.id
_entity.type
_entity.pdbx_description
1 polymer ?
#
loop_
_entity_poly.entity_id
_entity_poly.type
_entity_poly.pdbx_seq_one_letter_code
_entity_poly.pdbx_strand_id
1 'polypeptide(L)'
;MQTFIMYVPRFIEPTMAELIGATPVVVLEGARSVGKTSLLSSLVSKGSLRTSVSLTDPVQRAAATRNPLEWLRSLPQPFAIDEAQLAPELPVALKRLLDETGDNLRCVLTGSAAIGRTGLGGTDPLARRSVRLALEPLTEAELINTTPWSVVDQLFDGQPAAGASSAPVDWRDHIVRGGLPRYRVGDDHGSTSWRRRRLLADVDSILTNDVLPDVRFDLRTARDVVQRVLRTPSGEVKAASIGSALELDARTVNRYLDIAERRFLLHELPNFRQSIRQSARTTAKIYPADVALSAALLLQGEGSFDDDRIRGGLMEAHVVQQIRAHVAWSSARVTAFHWRESRNGRTDEVDVILEDERGRLVAVEVKSAASSRHDDFRGIRAFQDKFPDRFHRGYVVVTEGTPTNVGPNLWTLPIASLQSQEFWTTSTSSAPAHSAPISPNRATSNPPMPTDARVFMSYTHADQNSVYAGDLQQFARDVVDTLEGIHGRTAELFIDQDDGRWGEDLWARLETELASATFFLPFITPRYLKSESCRHEFTRFLDAAERAGAPHLMLPLLWIAAPAMSASTNSDVIAQRLQRTRYIDATAARTEDRSSAQYRQLVEQAADQLAQVMSEREAAPTREGTPLGPVEDVDVPVLDDTVVEIEDLIPAVESAIETFLNRLTVLGSTMETALVIDPSQSPRLLRQSLTTAARALQAPGSELTEASGIAIALWQDLMSKLNALAQISRDLGEPVPAEIVAEIEQFADEMTGLDTAELALIASQMPRLSSHLAPAARSLNAAVATVKTMGQTARSFVDAQSAENN
;
A
#
# COMPACT_ATOMS: atom_id res chain seq x y z
N MET A 1 4.27 25.70 -35.46
CA MET A 1 4.37 24.40 -36.16
C MET A 1 4.34 23.33 -35.11
N GLN A 2 3.26 22.54 -35.02
CA GLN A 2 3.28 21.31 -34.24
C GLN A 2 4.24 20.36 -34.94
N THR A 3 5.42 20.15 -34.37
CA THR A 3 6.29 19.04 -34.77
C THR A 3 5.50 17.76 -34.53
N PHE A 4 5.05 17.11 -35.61
CA PHE A 4 4.52 15.75 -35.53
C PHE A 4 5.66 14.89 -34.99
N ILE A 5 5.63 14.59 -33.69
CA ILE A 5 6.50 13.56 -33.13
C ILE A 5 6.05 12.26 -33.78
N MET A 6 6.93 11.67 -34.59
CA MET A 6 6.69 10.37 -35.21
C MET A 6 6.32 9.37 -34.11
N TYR A 7 5.15 8.75 -34.21
CA TYR A 7 4.73 7.77 -33.22
C TYR A 7 5.54 6.48 -33.38
N VAL A 8 6.20 6.05 -32.30
CA VAL A 8 6.84 4.73 -32.23
C VAL A 8 5.81 3.73 -31.70
N PRO A 9 5.44 2.69 -32.48
CA PRO A 9 4.52 1.66 -32.03
C PRO A 9 5.01 0.99 -30.74
N ARG A 10 4.15 0.91 -29.72
CA ARG A 10 4.52 0.28 -28.46
C ARG A 10 4.25 -1.21 -28.53
N PHE A 11 5.19 -2.02 -28.07
CA PHE A 11 5.06 -3.48 -28.15
C PHE A 11 4.02 -4.06 -27.18
N ILE A 12 3.64 -3.28 -26.16
CA ILE A 12 2.53 -3.59 -25.26
C ILE A 12 1.13 -3.37 -25.88
N GLU A 13 1.03 -2.74 -27.06
CA GLU A 13 -0.27 -2.44 -27.70
C GLU A 13 -1.18 -3.66 -27.89
N PRO A 14 -0.70 -4.81 -28.40
CA PRO A 14 -1.54 -6.00 -28.56
C PRO A 14 -2.07 -6.50 -27.21
N THR A 15 -1.21 -6.57 -26.18
CA THR A 15 -1.57 -6.95 -24.82
C THR A 15 -2.62 -5.99 -24.23
N MET A 16 -2.45 -4.68 -24.43
CA MET A 16 -3.43 -3.68 -24.03
C MET A 16 -4.77 -3.90 -24.72
N ALA A 17 -4.78 -4.13 -26.03
CA ALA A 17 -6.01 -4.35 -26.79
C ALA A 17 -6.75 -5.63 -26.32
N GLU A 18 -6.03 -6.70 -26.02
CA GLU A 18 -6.57 -7.93 -25.45
C GLU A 18 -7.19 -7.69 -24.07
N LEU A 19 -6.45 -7.02 -23.18
CA LEU A 19 -6.93 -6.72 -21.82
C LEU A 19 -8.12 -5.77 -21.80
N ILE A 20 -8.17 -4.80 -22.71
CA ILE A 20 -9.35 -3.93 -22.90
C ILE A 20 -10.56 -4.75 -23.38
N GLY A 21 -10.37 -5.86 -24.09
CA GLY A 21 -11.46 -6.79 -24.41
C GLY A 21 -11.92 -7.61 -23.20
N ALA A 22 -10.96 -8.07 -22.38
CA ALA A 22 -11.19 -9.08 -21.35
C ALA A 22 -11.48 -8.54 -19.94
N THR A 23 -11.04 -7.33 -19.60
CA THR A 23 -11.10 -6.79 -18.23
C THR A 23 -11.91 -5.50 -18.17
N PRO A 24 -12.73 -5.27 -17.12
CA PRO A 24 -13.51 -4.05 -17.02
C PRO A 24 -12.67 -2.78 -16.95
N VAL A 25 -11.57 -2.81 -16.19
CA VAL A 25 -10.65 -1.68 -16.04
C VAL A 25 -9.20 -2.11 -16.28
N VAL A 26 -8.50 -1.41 -17.16
CA VAL A 26 -7.04 -1.54 -17.30
C VAL A 26 -6.40 -0.27 -16.76
N VAL A 27 -5.47 -0.40 -15.83
CA VAL A 27 -4.73 0.74 -15.27
C VAL A 27 -3.31 0.70 -15.78
N LEU A 28 -2.91 1.71 -16.56
CA LEU A 28 -1.57 1.82 -17.14
C LEU A 28 -0.80 2.98 -16.50
N GLU A 29 0.13 2.66 -15.62
CA GLU A 29 0.93 3.66 -14.92
C GLU A 29 2.36 3.70 -15.47
N GLY A 30 3.06 4.81 -15.31
CA GLY A 30 4.45 4.91 -15.76
C GLY A 30 4.97 6.34 -15.69
N ALA A 31 6.28 6.54 -15.86
CA ALA A 31 6.89 7.86 -15.76
C ALA A 31 6.26 8.92 -16.68
N ARG A 32 6.40 10.20 -16.31
CA ARG A 32 5.99 11.30 -17.19
C ARG A 32 6.76 11.22 -18.50
N SER A 33 6.07 11.52 -19.61
CA SER A 33 6.65 11.52 -20.95
C SER A 33 7.17 10.17 -21.47
N VAL A 34 6.79 9.03 -20.88
CA VAL A 34 7.10 7.69 -21.44
C VAL A 34 6.24 7.29 -22.65
N GLY A 35 5.22 8.07 -23.01
CA GLY A 35 4.37 7.82 -24.18
C GLY A 35 2.97 7.28 -23.91
N LYS A 36 2.46 7.38 -22.67
CA LYS A 36 1.09 6.95 -22.29
C LYS A 36 0.00 7.59 -23.17
N THR A 37 -0.01 8.91 -23.28
CA THR A 37 -0.99 9.66 -24.09
C THR A 37 -0.95 9.28 -25.58
N SER A 38 0.27 9.10 -26.12
CA SER A 38 0.45 8.65 -27.51
C SER A 38 -0.05 7.22 -27.72
N LEU A 39 0.17 6.33 -26.75
CA LEU A 39 -0.36 4.97 -26.77
C LEU A 39 -1.89 4.96 -26.74
N LEU A 40 -2.53 5.75 -25.87
CA LEU A 40 -3.99 5.90 -25.88
C LEU A 40 -4.51 6.38 -27.23
N SER A 41 -3.82 7.36 -27.83
CA SER A 41 -4.19 7.90 -29.14
C SER A 41 -4.08 6.83 -30.24
N SER A 42 -3.03 5.99 -30.19
CA SER A 42 -2.88 4.82 -31.07
C SER A 42 -4.04 3.84 -30.89
N LEU A 43 -4.37 3.47 -29.65
CA LEU A 43 -5.48 2.55 -29.34
C LEU A 43 -6.84 3.08 -29.80
N VAL A 44 -7.08 4.40 -29.73
CA VAL A 44 -8.28 5.04 -30.30
C VAL A 44 -8.27 4.92 -31.82
N SER A 45 -7.16 5.28 -32.48
CA SER A 45 -7.07 5.22 -33.95
C SER A 45 -7.20 3.80 -34.52
N LYS A 46 -6.78 2.78 -33.76
CA LYS A 46 -6.94 1.36 -34.11
C LYS A 46 -8.31 0.78 -33.73
N GLY A 47 -9.16 1.55 -33.05
CA GLY A 47 -10.51 1.16 -32.67
C GLY A 47 -10.62 0.28 -31.42
N SER A 48 -9.53 0.05 -30.68
CA SER A 48 -9.58 -0.63 -29.38
C SER A 48 -10.26 0.23 -28.31
N LEU A 49 -10.19 1.55 -28.46
CA LEU A 49 -10.91 2.54 -27.66
C LEU A 49 -11.77 3.41 -28.57
N ARG A 50 -12.94 3.85 -28.09
CA ARG A 50 -13.76 4.85 -28.80
C ARG A 50 -13.34 6.28 -28.50
N THR A 51 -12.86 6.54 -27.29
CA THR A 51 -12.40 7.88 -26.89
C THR A 51 -11.31 7.82 -25.84
N SER A 52 -10.55 8.90 -25.74
CA SER A 52 -9.61 9.16 -24.64
C SER A 52 -9.77 10.59 -24.18
N VAL A 53 -9.91 10.80 -22.87
CA VAL A 53 -10.08 12.11 -22.25
C VAL A 53 -8.92 12.38 -21.31
N SER A 54 -8.32 13.57 -21.36
CA SER A 54 -7.22 13.93 -20.45
C SER A 54 -7.69 14.83 -19.32
N LEU A 55 -7.34 14.49 -18.07
CA LEU A 55 -7.59 15.36 -16.91
C LEU A 55 -6.55 16.48 -16.76
N THR A 56 -5.60 16.58 -17.68
CA THR A 56 -4.80 17.81 -17.83
C THR A 56 -5.64 18.95 -18.42
N ASP A 57 -6.75 18.64 -19.09
CA ASP A 57 -7.76 19.63 -19.48
C ASP A 57 -8.54 20.07 -18.22
N PRO A 58 -8.48 21.36 -17.85
CA PRO A 58 -9.16 21.85 -16.64
C PRO A 58 -10.68 21.69 -16.70
N VAL A 59 -11.29 21.70 -17.88
CA VAL A 59 -12.74 21.51 -18.05
C VAL A 59 -13.12 20.07 -17.72
N GLN A 60 -12.38 19.10 -18.28
CA GLN A 60 -12.61 17.68 -18.02
C GLN A 60 -12.33 17.33 -16.56
N ARG A 61 -11.26 17.88 -15.99
CA ARG A 61 -10.95 17.71 -14.57
C ARG A 61 -12.05 18.25 -13.66
N ALA A 62 -12.53 19.47 -13.92
CA ALA A 62 -13.61 20.05 -13.12
C ALA A 62 -14.90 19.22 -13.20
N ALA A 63 -15.25 18.70 -14.38
CA ALA A 63 -16.40 17.82 -14.55
C ALA A 63 -16.21 16.49 -13.78
N ALA A 64 -15.04 15.87 -13.91
CA ALA A 64 -14.67 14.64 -13.23
C ALA A 64 -14.66 14.78 -11.69
N THR A 65 -14.25 15.92 -11.13
CA THR A 65 -14.25 16.13 -9.67
C THR A 65 -15.62 16.52 -9.12
N ARG A 66 -16.42 17.29 -9.87
CA ARG A 66 -17.70 17.82 -9.39
C ARG A 66 -18.80 16.76 -9.30
N ASN A 67 -18.95 15.93 -10.33
CA ASN A 67 -19.89 14.81 -10.36
C ASN A 67 -19.29 13.64 -11.15
N PRO A 68 -18.34 12.89 -10.57
CA PRO A 68 -17.57 11.89 -11.29
C PRO A 68 -18.43 10.81 -11.93
N LEU A 69 -19.49 10.36 -11.24
CA LEU A 69 -20.34 9.26 -11.72
C LEU A 69 -21.14 9.65 -12.96
N GLU A 70 -21.79 10.81 -12.97
CA GLU A 70 -22.49 11.30 -14.17
C GLU A 70 -21.54 11.59 -15.32
N TRP A 71 -20.38 12.18 -15.03
CA TRP A 71 -19.37 12.42 -16.04
C TRP A 71 -18.89 11.11 -16.68
N LEU A 72 -18.58 10.08 -15.88
CA LEU A 72 -18.22 8.76 -16.39
C LEU A 72 -19.30 8.14 -17.28
N ARG A 73 -20.59 8.26 -16.89
CA ARG A 73 -21.73 7.78 -17.70
C ARG A 73 -21.84 8.48 -19.06
N SER A 74 -21.35 9.71 -19.17
CA SER A 74 -21.39 10.47 -20.42
C SER A 74 -20.34 10.05 -21.46
N LEU A 75 -19.32 9.27 -21.05
CA LEU A 75 -18.20 8.91 -21.92
C LEU A 75 -18.54 7.75 -22.87
N PRO A 76 -18.26 7.87 -24.18
CA PRO A 76 -18.43 6.78 -25.14
C PRO A 76 -17.54 5.57 -24.83
N GLN A 77 -18.13 4.40 -24.56
CA GLN A 77 -17.37 3.18 -24.29
C GLN A 77 -16.88 2.45 -25.55
N PRO A 78 -15.72 1.75 -25.50
CA PRO A 78 -14.71 1.80 -24.44
C PRO A 78 -14.00 3.15 -24.39
N PHE A 79 -13.69 3.67 -23.19
CA PHE A 79 -13.02 4.96 -23.03
C PHE A 79 -11.72 4.87 -22.23
N ALA A 80 -10.85 5.85 -22.41
CA ALA A 80 -9.67 6.05 -21.56
C ALA A 80 -9.69 7.41 -20.85
N ILE A 81 -9.12 7.45 -19.64
CA ILE A 81 -8.90 8.66 -18.85
C ILE A 81 -7.40 8.81 -18.60
N ASP A 82 -6.80 9.85 -19.18
CA ASP A 82 -5.39 10.17 -19.06
C ASP A 82 -5.12 11.04 -17.82
N GLU A 83 -4.05 10.72 -17.08
CA GLU A 83 -3.67 11.34 -15.80
C GLU A 83 -4.79 11.29 -14.74
N ALA A 84 -5.42 10.12 -14.58
CA ALA A 84 -6.56 9.89 -13.68
C ALA A 84 -6.26 10.19 -12.20
N GLN A 85 -4.99 10.20 -11.77
CA GLN A 85 -4.61 10.61 -10.42
C GLN A 85 -4.89 12.10 -10.12
N LEU A 86 -5.22 12.92 -11.13
CA LEU A 86 -5.65 14.31 -10.95
C LEU A 86 -7.09 14.45 -10.41
N ALA A 87 -7.85 13.35 -10.35
CA ALA A 87 -9.16 13.29 -9.70
C ALA A 87 -9.22 12.04 -8.79
N PRO A 88 -8.77 12.15 -7.53
CA PRO A 88 -8.65 11.02 -6.59
C PRO A 88 -9.95 10.27 -6.31
N GLU A 89 -11.10 10.87 -6.56
CA GLU A 89 -12.44 10.30 -6.35
C GLU A 89 -12.86 9.34 -7.47
N LEU A 90 -12.18 9.38 -8.63
CA LEU A 90 -12.53 8.59 -9.82
C LEU A 90 -12.58 7.08 -9.58
N PRO A 91 -11.63 6.43 -8.87
CA PRO A 91 -11.68 4.99 -8.63
C PRO A 91 -12.96 4.56 -7.89
N VAL A 92 -13.44 5.36 -6.93
CA VAL A 92 -14.66 5.07 -6.18
C VAL A 92 -15.89 5.24 -7.07
N ALA A 93 -15.95 6.29 -7.89
CA ALA A 93 -17.05 6.49 -8.82
C ALA A 93 -17.09 5.42 -9.93
N LEU A 94 -15.93 4.99 -10.42
CA LEU A 94 -15.82 3.93 -11.39
C LEU A 94 -16.25 2.58 -10.81
N LYS A 95 -15.92 2.30 -9.54
CA LYS A 95 -16.47 1.15 -8.81
C LYS A 95 -18.00 1.17 -8.80
N ARG A 96 -18.62 2.31 -8.45
CA ARG A 96 -20.08 2.46 -8.47
C ARG A 96 -20.66 2.20 -9.86
N LEU A 97 -20.04 2.74 -10.90
CA LEU A 97 -20.48 2.50 -12.28
C LEU A 97 -20.36 1.02 -12.69
N LEU A 98 -19.30 0.33 -12.26
CA LEU A 98 -19.13 -1.11 -12.47
C LEU A 98 -20.18 -1.93 -11.72
N ASP A 99 -20.54 -1.52 -10.49
CA ASP A 99 -21.61 -2.19 -9.72
C ASP A 99 -22.98 -2.07 -10.41
N GLU A 100 -23.23 -0.98 -11.16
CA GLU A 100 -24.46 -0.78 -11.94
C GLU A 100 -24.46 -1.52 -13.28
N THR A 101 -23.34 -1.50 -13.99
CA THR A 101 -23.23 -2.00 -15.38
C THR A 101 -22.72 -3.44 -15.48
N GLY A 102 -22.25 -3.99 -14.35
CA GLY A 102 -21.50 -5.23 -14.29
C GLY A 102 -20.17 -5.14 -15.03
N ASP A 103 -19.64 -6.30 -15.43
CA ASP A 103 -18.39 -6.41 -16.18
C ASP A 103 -18.56 -6.07 -17.66
N ASN A 104 -19.53 -5.23 -18.04
CA ASN A 104 -19.72 -4.75 -19.42
C ASN A 104 -18.98 -3.44 -19.69
N LEU A 105 -18.66 -2.68 -18.65
CA LEU A 105 -17.85 -1.47 -18.77
C LEU A 105 -16.45 -1.82 -19.28
N ARG A 106 -15.88 -1.00 -20.17
CA ARG A 106 -14.47 -1.07 -20.57
C ARG A 106 -13.82 0.30 -20.44
N CYS A 107 -12.85 0.40 -19.54
CA CYS A 107 -12.16 1.63 -19.22
C CYS A 107 -10.65 1.42 -19.14
N VAL A 108 -9.87 2.40 -19.61
CA VAL A 108 -8.44 2.50 -19.33
C VAL A 108 -8.16 3.73 -18.48
N LEU A 109 -7.48 3.57 -17.36
CA LEU A 109 -6.96 4.68 -16.55
C LEU A 109 -5.45 4.77 -16.77
N THR A 110 -4.91 5.97 -16.98
CA THR A 110 -3.46 6.15 -16.99
C THR A 110 -3.01 7.14 -15.93
N GLY A 111 -1.76 7.02 -15.50
CA GLY A 111 -1.21 7.97 -14.55
C GLY A 111 0.29 8.00 -14.47
N SER A 112 0.83 9.17 -14.15
CA SER A 112 2.24 9.37 -13.82
C SER A 112 2.56 9.24 -12.32
N ALA A 113 1.54 8.95 -11.51
CA ALA A 113 1.66 8.52 -10.14
C ALA A 113 0.62 7.42 -9.86
N ALA A 114 0.76 6.75 -8.73
CA ALA A 114 -0.14 5.71 -8.29
C ALA A 114 -1.62 6.15 -8.29
N ILE A 115 -2.47 5.44 -9.03
CA ILE A 115 -3.92 5.69 -9.12
C ILE A 115 -4.67 4.78 -8.16
N GLY A 116 -5.52 5.34 -7.29
CA GLY A 116 -6.39 4.55 -6.40
C GLY A 116 -5.69 3.84 -5.24
N ARG A 117 -4.39 4.08 -5.02
CA ARG A 117 -3.60 3.53 -3.89
C ARG A 117 -3.51 4.47 -2.68
N THR A 118 -4.27 5.57 -2.72
CA THR A 118 -4.31 6.62 -1.69
C THR A 118 -5.72 6.97 -1.26
N GLY A 119 -6.74 6.24 -1.74
CA GLY A 119 -8.13 6.41 -1.29
C GLY A 119 -8.31 5.84 0.11
N LEU A 120 -9.11 6.53 0.93
CA LEU A 120 -9.62 6.18 2.28
C LEU A 120 -9.33 4.73 2.70
N GLY A 121 -8.45 4.55 3.69
CA GLY A 121 -8.10 3.24 4.27
C GLY A 121 -6.99 2.45 3.54
N GLY A 122 -6.46 2.96 2.43
CA GLY A 122 -5.34 2.30 1.71
C GLY A 122 -5.75 1.09 0.87
N THR A 123 -7.05 0.85 0.69
CA THR A 123 -7.59 -0.21 -0.18
C THR A 123 -7.84 0.33 -1.59
N ASP A 124 -7.58 -0.50 -2.60
CA ASP A 124 -7.83 -0.16 -4.01
C ASP A 124 -9.33 -0.34 -4.33
N PRO A 125 -10.10 0.72 -4.61
CA PRO A 125 -11.54 0.60 -4.89
C PRO A 125 -11.86 -0.27 -6.11
N LEU A 126 -10.87 -0.50 -6.98
CA LEU A 126 -10.98 -1.28 -8.20
C LEU A 126 -10.39 -2.70 -8.05
N ALA A 127 -10.09 -3.12 -6.82
CA ALA A 127 -9.58 -4.47 -6.53
C ALA A 127 -10.49 -5.55 -7.15
N ARG A 128 -9.86 -6.60 -7.69
CA ARG A 128 -10.48 -7.71 -8.44
C ARG A 128 -11.18 -7.35 -9.76
N ARG A 129 -11.36 -6.07 -10.08
CA ARG A 129 -11.99 -5.61 -11.34
C ARG A 129 -11.05 -4.84 -12.27
N SER A 130 -9.79 -4.71 -11.86
CA SER A 130 -8.76 -4.04 -12.62
C SER A 130 -7.51 -4.89 -12.81
N VAL A 131 -6.90 -4.76 -13.98
CA VAL A 131 -5.54 -5.24 -14.26
C VAL A 131 -4.63 -4.02 -14.35
N ARG A 132 -3.49 -4.07 -13.65
CA ARG A 132 -2.53 -2.97 -13.59
C ARG A 132 -1.27 -3.33 -14.37
N LEU A 133 -0.86 -2.44 -15.26
CA LEU A 133 0.34 -2.56 -16.08
C LEU A 133 1.24 -1.33 -15.87
N ALA A 134 2.55 -1.54 -16.00
CA ALA A 134 3.53 -0.47 -16.02
C ALA A 134 3.99 -0.22 -17.47
N LEU A 135 3.96 1.04 -17.91
CA LEU A 135 4.57 1.47 -19.16
C LEU A 135 5.99 1.98 -18.89
N GLU A 136 6.96 1.16 -19.25
CA GLU A 136 8.39 1.49 -19.18
C GLU A 136 8.80 2.44 -20.32
N PRO A 137 9.97 3.10 -20.25
CA PRO A 137 10.55 3.79 -21.40
C PRO A 137 10.75 2.86 -22.60
N LEU A 138 10.92 3.42 -23.79
CA LEU A 138 11.08 2.63 -25.02
C LEU A 138 12.27 1.68 -24.89
N THR A 139 12.07 0.45 -25.35
CA THR A 139 13.15 -0.50 -25.58
C THR A 139 13.85 -0.19 -26.90
N GLU A 140 15.08 -0.65 -27.02
CA GLU A 140 15.80 -0.64 -28.30
C GLU A 140 15.08 -1.49 -29.34
N ALA A 141 14.42 -2.58 -28.91
CA ALA A 141 13.58 -3.39 -29.78
C ALA A 141 12.42 -2.58 -30.39
N GLU A 142 11.72 -1.74 -29.62
CA GLU A 142 10.66 -0.86 -30.12
C GLU A 142 11.18 0.22 -31.09
N LEU A 143 12.43 0.65 -30.93
CA LEU A 143 13.02 1.70 -31.78
C LEU A 143 13.48 1.18 -33.15
N ILE A 144 13.92 -0.07 -33.23
CA ILE A 144 14.48 -0.64 -34.47
C ILE A 144 13.51 -1.57 -35.21
N ASN A 145 12.50 -2.11 -34.53
CA ASN A 145 11.55 -3.06 -35.12
C ASN A 145 10.13 -2.48 -35.16
N THR A 146 9.37 -2.92 -36.16
CA THR A 146 7.96 -2.52 -36.31
C THR A 146 6.97 -3.59 -35.85
N THR A 147 7.43 -4.83 -35.69
CA THR A 147 6.59 -5.98 -35.29
C THR A 147 6.86 -6.34 -33.83
N PRO A 148 5.82 -6.37 -32.97
CA PRO A 148 5.99 -6.76 -31.58
C PRO A 148 6.55 -8.17 -31.40
N TRP A 149 7.52 -8.30 -30.50
CA TRP A 149 8.05 -9.58 -30.01
C TRP A 149 8.53 -9.41 -28.56
N SER A 150 8.75 -10.54 -27.87
CA SER A 150 9.20 -10.52 -26.48
C SER A 150 10.53 -11.26 -26.31
N VAL A 151 11.55 -10.54 -25.85
CA VAL A 151 12.82 -11.11 -25.41
C VAL A 151 12.60 -12.08 -24.25
N VAL A 152 11.67 -11.78 -23.35
CA VAL A 152 11.34 -12.65 -22.21
C VAL A 152 10.82 -14.00 -22.72
N ASP A 153 9.90 -14.00 -23.69
CA ASP A 153 9.44 -15.26 -24.30
C ASP A 153 10.60 -16.03 -24.96
N GLN A 154 11.54 -15.33 -25.61
CA GLN A 154 12.73 -15.96 -26.20
C GLN A 154 13.70 -16.52 -25.16
N LEU A 155 13.87 -15.84 -24.01
CA LEU A 155 14.72 -16.32 -22.91
C LEU A 155 14.18 -17.63 -22.30
N PHE A 156 12.86 -17.82 -22.26
CA PHE A 156 12.26 -19.08 -21.83
C PHE A 156 12.27 -20.12 -22.95
N ASP A 157 11.68 -19.80 -24.10
CA ASP A 157 11.28 -20.81 -25.08
C ASP A 157 11.98 -20.68 -26.45
N GLY A 158 12.65 -19.55 -26.71
CA GLY A 158 13.43 -19.30 -27.92
C GLY A 158 14.76 -20.03 -27.94
N GLN A 159 15.29 -20.38 -29.11
CA GLN A 159 16.60 -21.05 -29.20
C GLN A 159 17.65 -20.07 -29.74
N PRO A 160 18.71 -19.71 -28.99
CA PRO A 160 19.72 -18.79 -29.47
C PRO A 160 20.37 -19.27 -30.77
N ALA A 161 20.44 -18.39 -31.76
CA ALA A 161 21.00 -18.67 -33.07
C ALA A 161 22.54 -18.60 -33.01
N ALA A 162 23.18 -19.76 -32.83
CA ALA A 162 24.63 -19.85 -32.80
C ALA A 162 25.25 -19.26 -34.09
N GLY A 163 26.14 -18.28 -33.94
CA GLY A 163 26.79 -17.59 -35.06
C GLY A 163 26.00 -16.42 -35.66
N ALA A 164 24.78 -16.12 -35.18
CA ALA A 164 24.10 -14.88 -35.54
C ALA A 164 24.91 -13.67 -35.05
N SER A 165 25.09 -12.69 -35.93
CA SER A 165 25.87 -11.49 -35.68
C SER A 165 25.15 -10.29 -36.30
N SER A 166 25.21 -9.15 -35.62
CA SER A 166 24.73 -7.88 -36.13
C SER A 166 25.89 -6.90 -36.28
N ALA A 167 25.62 -5.77 -36.94
CA ALA A 167 26.51 -4.62 -36.82
C ALA A 167 26.75 -4.27 -35.33
N PRO A 168 27.94 -3.77 -34.96
CA PRO A 168 28.21 -3.33 -33.60
C PRO A 168 27.19 -2.29 -33.15
N VAL A 169 26.60 -2.53 -31.97
CA VAL A 169 25.63 -1.61 -31.37
C VAL A 169 26.37 -0.58 -30.51
N ASP A 170 26.06 0.70 -30.67
CA ASP A 170 26.57 1.74 -29.78
C ASP A 170 25.78 1.78 -28.47
N TRP A 171 25.99 0.75 -27.65
CA TRP A 171 25.34 0.62 -26.35
C TRP A 171 25.65 1.79 -25.41
N ARG A 172 26.77 2.51 -25.61
CA ARG A 172 27.10 3.70 -24.80
C ARG A 172 26.15 4.85 -25.14
N ASP A 173 25.92 5.10 -26.43
CA ASP A 173 24.93 6.09 -26.85
C ASP A 173 23.53 5.71 -26.33
N HIS A 174 23.14 4.43 -26.43
CA HIS A 174 21.85 3.94 -25.92
C HIS A 174 21.67 4.25 -24.42
N ILE A 175 22.69 3.97 -23.60
CA ILE A 175 22.70 4.31 -22.16
C ILE A 175 22.58 5.83 -21.93
N VAL A 176 23.30 6.64 -22.70
CA VAL A 176 23.29 8.10 -22.54
C VAL A 176 21.96 8.71 -22.99
N ARG A 177 21.31 8.14 -24.01
CA ARG A 177 20.02 8.61 -24.53
C ARG A 177 18.83 8.10 -23.71
N GLY A 178 18.94 6.90 -23.14
CA GLY A 178 17.86 6.25 -22.43
C GLY A 178 16.78 5.70 -23.37
N GLY A 179 15.60 5.45 -22.81
CA GLY A 179 14.40 5.01 -23.55
C GLY A 179 13.28 6.06 -23.60
N LEU A 180 13.39 7.18 -22.89
CA LEU A 180 12.34 8.21 -22.91
C LEU A 180 12.12 8.74 -24.34
N PRO A 181 10.88 8.66 -24.90
CA PRO A 181 10.58 9.05 -26.28
C PRO A 181 11.11 10.43 -26.67
N ARG A 182 11.02 11.42 -25.77
CA ARG A 182 11.51 12.79 -26.00
C ARG A 182 12.99 12.85 -26.42
N TYR A 183 13.82 11.92 -25.97
CA TYR A 183 15.27 11.92 -26.25
C TYR A 183 15.67 10.91 -27.33
N ARG A 184 14.72 10.08 -27.79
CA ARG A 184 14.95 9.03 -28.79
C ARG A 184 14.28 9.30 -30.13
N VAL A 185 13.16 10.03 -30.13
CA VAL A 185 12.29 10.20 -31.29
C VAL A 185 12.41 11.62 -31.87
N GLY A 186 12.60 11.71 -33.18
CA GLY A 186 12.73 12.97 -33.94
C GLY A 186 14.17 13.33 -34.29
N ASP A 187 14.34 14.33 -35.16
CA ASP A 187 15.65 14.64 -35.78
C ASP A 187 16.55 15.56 -34.92
N ASP A 188 15.96 16.31 -33.97
CA ASP A 188 16.72 17.20 -33.08
C ASP A 188 16.99 16.52 -31.73
N HIS A 189 18.15 15.88 -31.63
CA HIS A 189 18.58 15.20 -30.42
C HIS A 189 19.22 16.13 -29.39
N GLY A 190 19.47 17.40 -29.72
CA GLY A 190 20.26 18.33 -28.92
C GLY A 190 21.69 17.82 -28.63
N SER A 191 22.54 18.68 -28.06
CA SER A 191 23.86 18.22 -27.59
C SER A 191 23.72 17.33 -26.34
N THR A 192 24.68 16.44 -26.09
CA THR A 192 24.74 15.62 -24.86
C THR A 192 24.65 16.50 -23.61
N SER A 193 25.28 17.67 -23.60
CA SER A 193 25.21 18.62 -22.49
C SER A 193 23.84 19.29 -22.33
N TRP A 194 23.11 19.50 -23.42
CA TRP A 194 21.72 19.97 -23.36
C TRP A 194 20.79 18.90 -22.77
N ARG A 195 20.86 17.66 -23.30
CA ARG A 195 20.04 16.53 -22.82
C ARG A 195 20.26 16.27 -21.34
N ARG A 196 21.52 16.26 -20.92
CA ARG A 196 21.90 16.09 -19.52
C ARG A 196 21.26 17.14 -18.60
N ARG A 197 21.38 18.43 -18.95
CA ARG A 197 20.75 19.52 -18.17
C ARG A 197 19.24 19.34 -18.09
N ARG A 198 18.62 18.90 -19.18
CA ARG A 198 17.18 18.66 -19.23
C ARG A 198 16.75 17.48 -18.34
N LEU A 199 17.43 16.34 -18.43
CA LEU A 199 17.16 15.16 -17.59
C LEU A 199 17.23 15.49 -16.09
N LEU A 200 18.25 16.23 -15.66
CA LEU A 200 18.39 16.64 -14.25
C LEU A 200 17.28 17.61 -13.82
N ALA A 201 16.86 18.53 -14.70
CA ALA A 201 15.74 19.43 -14.43
C ALA A 201 14.39 18.69 -14.39
N ASP A 202 14.23 17.62 -15.17
CA ASP A 202 13.02 16.80 -15.15
C ASP A 202 12.90 16.04 -13.81
N VAL A 203 14.00 15.52 -13.23
CA VAL A 203 13.99 14.91 -11.88
C VAL A 203 13.45 15.89 -10.84
N ASP A 204 13.98 17.12 -10.83
CA ASP A 204 13.52 18.18 -9.92
C ASP A 204 12.04 18.54 -10.14
N SER A 205 11.56 18.48 -11.38
CA SER A 205 10.17 18.78 -11.73
C SER A 205 9.20 17.65 -11.40
N ILE A 206 9.70 16.43 -11.20
CA ILE A 206 8.90 15.25 -10.80
C ILE A 206 8.80 15.18 -9.27
N LEU A 207 9.87 15.55 -8.57
CA LEU A 207 9.88 15.67 -7.12
C LEU A 207 9.16 16.97 -6.71
N THR A 208 7.84 16.95 -6.53
CA THR A 208 7.06 18.13 -6.10
C THR A 208 6.27 17.88 -4.82
N ASN A 209 5.85 18.97 -4.16
CA ASN A 209 5.23 19.02 -2.83
C ASN A 209 3.90 18.25 -2.66
N ASP A 210 3.37 17.56 -3.68
CA ASP A 210 2.05 16.90 -3.61
C ASP A 210 2.07 15.58 -2.82
N VAL A 211 2.89 15.51 -1.77
CA VAL A 211 3.12 14.29 -1.00
C VAL A 211 2.44 14.42 0.35
N LEU A 212 1.23 13.87 0.40
CA LEU A 212 0.47 13.51 1.59
C LEU A 212 0.00 14.71 2.44
N PRO A 213 -1.26 14.71 2.92
CA PRO A 213 -1.69 15.63 3.96
C PRO A 213 -0.72 15.54 5.17
N ASP A 214 -0.42 16.68 5.77
CA ASP A 214 0.21 16.79 7.10
C ASP A 214 1.72 16.43 7.24
N VAL A 215 2.47 16.27 6.13
CA VAL A 215 3.93 16.08 6.18
C VAL A 215 4.67 17.14 5.35
N ARG A 216 5.65 17.82 5.95
CA ARG A 216 6.50 18.79 5.25
C ARG A 216 7.44 18.06 4.27
N PHE A 217 7.13 18.09 2.98
CA PHE A 217 8.02 17.63 1.92
C PHE A 217 9.21 18.60 1.76
N ASP A 218 10.45 18.09 1.82
CA ASP A 218 11.66 18.85 1.53
C ASP A 218 12.25 18.39 0.20
N LEU A 219 12.09 19.23 -0.83
CA LEU A 219 12.60 18.99 -2.18
C LEU A 219 14.12 18.78 -2.19
N ARG A 220 14.88 19.48 -1.36
CA ARG A 220 16.33 19.32 -1.30
C ARG A 220 16.68 17.94 -0.79
N THR A 221 16.06 17.51 0.31
CA THR A 221 16.27 16.16 0.85
C THR A 221 15.85 15.08 -0.14
N ALA A 222 14.70 15.25 -0.79
CA ALA A 222 14.24 14.32 -1.82
C ALA A 222 15.26 14.19 -2.96
N ARG A 223 15.76 15.32 -3.46
CA ARG A 223 16.80 15.36 -4.50
C ARG A 223 18.07 14.65 -4.04
N ASP A 224 18.57 14.95 -2.85
CA ASP A 224 19.82 14.39 -2.33
C ASP A 224 19.73 12.86 -2.18
N VAL A 225 18.59 12.35 -1.66
CA VAL A 225 18.32 10.91 -1.56
C VAL A 225 18.26 10.26 -2.95
N VAL A 226 17.48 10.81 -3.88
CA VAL A 226 17.33 10.25 -5.23
C VAL A 226 18.65 10.27 -6.00
N GLN A 227 19.37 11.40 -5.99
CA GLN A 227 20.67 11.50 -6.66
C GLN A 227 21.71 10.55 -6.07
N ARG A 228 21.68 10.31 -4.76
CA ARG A 228 22.58 9.33 -4.12
C ARG A 228 22.37 7.93 -4.69
N VAL A 229 21.12 7.52 -4.84
CA VAL A 229 20.77 6.19 -5.41
C VAL A 229 21.08 6.12 -6.90
N LEU A 230 20.77 7.16 -7.67
CA LEU A 230 21.07 7.22 -9.10
C LEU A 230 22.58 7.19 -9.40
N ARG A 231 23.45 7.55 -8.45
CA ARG A 231 24.92 7.44 -8.57
C ARG A 231 25.47 6.04 -8.22
N THR A 232 24.61 5.13 -7.79
CA THR A 232 24.94 3.72 -7.58
C THR A 232 23.85 2.86 -8.21
N PRO A 233 23.65 2.96 -9.54
CA PRO A 233 22.70 2.10 -10.23
C PRO A 233 23.08 0.64 -9.95
N SER A 234 22.07 -0.21 -9.77
CA SER A 234 22.19 -1.63 -9.38
C SER A 234 22.70 -1.95 -7.97
N GLY A 235 22.86 -0.93 -7.12
CA GLY A 235 23.21 -1.13 -5.71
C GLY A 235 22.05 -1.63 -4.86
N GLU A 236 22.35 -2.47 -3.86
CA GLU A 236 21.41 -2.78 -2.78
C GLU A 236 21.12 -1.54 -1.92
N VAL A 237 19.86 -1.34 -1.55
CA VAL A 237 19.45 -0.18 -0.74
C VAL A 237 19.73 -0.42 0.74
N LYS A 238 20.79 0.24 1.22
CA LYS A 238 21.05 0.32 2.66
C LYS A 238 20.60 1.68 3.16
N ALA A 239 19.31 1.81 3.52
CA ALA A 239 18.71 3.07 3.99
C ALA A 239 19.51 3.71 5.15
N ALA A 240 20.05 2.91 6.07
CA ALA A 240 20.94 3.39 7.13
C ALA A 240 22.26 3.98 6.62
N SER A 241 22.84 3.41 5.55
CA SER A 241 24.06 3.93 4.92
C SER A 241 23.80 5.24 4.17
N ILE A 242 22.67 5.33 3.46
CA ILE A 242 22.23 6.57 2.81
C ILE A 242 21.94 7.64 3.88
N GLY A 243 21.23 7.27 4.94
CA GLY A 243 20.89 8.15 6.05
C GLY A 243 22.13 8.70 6.76
N SER A 244 23.11 7.83 7.06
CA SER A 244 24.38 8.28 7.63
C SER A 244 25.16 9.23 6.72
N ALA A 245 25.10 9.06 5.41
CA ALA A 245 25.81 9.92 4.45
C ALA A 245 25.11 11.29 4.25
N LEU A 246 23.81 11.36 4.51
CA LEU A 246 22.98 12.56 4.32
C LEU A 246 22.54 13.20 5.65
N GLU A 247 22.96 12.66 6.79
CA GLU A 247 22.52 13.05 8.13
C GLU A 247 20.99 12.96 8.32
N LEU A 248 20.40 11.89 7.79
CA LEU A 248 18.96 11.58 7.86
C LEU A 248 18.71 10.26 8.60
N ASP A 249 17.55 10.15 9.24
CA ASP A 249 17.09 8.87 9.77
C ASP A 249 16.62 7.93 8.63
N ALA A 250 16.69 6.62 8.86
CA ALA A 250 16.37 5.62 7.84
C ALA A 250 14.89 5.64 7.41
N ARG A 251 13.96 6.07 8.30
CA ARG A 251 12.53 6.20 7.96
C ARG A 251 12.32 7.35 6.98
N THR A 252 13.02 8.46 7.17
CA THR A 252 13.03 9.59 6.22
C THR A 252 13.59 9.19 4.86
N VAL A 253 14.69 8.43 4.81
CA VAL A 253 15.25 7.91 3.55
C VAL A 253 14.23 7.02 2.83
N ASN A 254 13.68 6.01 3.51
CA ASN A 254 12.70 5.10 2.92
C ASN A 254 11.48 5.84 2.39
N ARG A 255 10.98 6.85 3.13
CA ARG A 255 9.89 7.72 2.67
C ARG A 255 10.22 8.41 1.34
N TYR A 256 11.40 8.97 1.18
CA TYR A 256 11.80 9.62 -0.08
C TYR A 256 11.99 8.62 -1.23
N LEU A 257 12.48 7.42 -0.94
CA LEU A 257 12.55 6.34 -1.92
C LEU A 257 11.15 5.86 -2.34
N ASP A 258 10.18 5.76 -1.41
CA ASP A 258 8.78 5.43 -1.73
C ASP A 258 8.16 6.47 -2.64
N ILE A 259 8.43 7.75 -2.38
CA ILE A 259 7.95 8.84 -3.24
C ILE A 259 8.56 8.72 -4.63
N ALA A 260 9.87 8.51 -4.72
CA ALA A 260 10.56 8.39 -6.01
C ALA A 260 10.07 7.19 -6.83
N GLU A 261 9.81 6.06 -6.18
CA GLU A 261 9.25 4.85 -6.80
C GLU A 261 7.80 5.08 -7.27
N ARG A 262 6.93 5.67 -6.42
CA ARG A 262 5.54 6.02 -6.80
C ARG A 262 5.45 7.05 -7.92
N ARG A 263 6.54 7.78 -8.18
CA ARG A 263 6.69 8.75 -9.28
C ARG A 263 7.47 8.17 -10.47
N PHE A 264 7.76 6.86 -10.46
CA PHE A 264 8.47 6.15 -11.53
C PHE A 264 9.83 6.77 -11.86
N LEU A 265 10.58 7.22 -10.84
CA LEU A 265 11.98 7.63 -10.99
C LEU A 265 12.93 6.45 -10.75
N LEU A 266 12.52 5.51 -9.90
CA LEU A 266 13.27 4.37 -9.45
C LEU A 266 12.35 3.14 -9.45
N HIS A 267 12.94 1.95 -9.59
CA HIS A 267 12.25 0.68 -9.39
C HIS A 267 13.10 -0.25 -8.54
N GLU A 268 12.42 -1.08 -7.76
CA GLU A 268 13.04 -2.11 -6.95
C GLU A 268 13.00 -3.44 -7.68
N LEU A 269 14.14 -4.12 -7.69
CA LEU A 269 14.25 -5.52 -8.04
C LEU A 269 14.44 -6.29 -6.73
N PRO A 270 13.46 -7.07 -6.27
CA PRO A 270 13.57 -7.81 -5.02
C PRO A 270 14.60 -8.96 -5.13
N ASN A 271 15.23 -9.32 -4.01
CA ASN A 271 16.07 -10.52 -3.95
C ASN A 271 15.19 -11.79 -3.99
N PHE A 272 15.53 -12.74 -4.83
CA PHE A 272 14.88 -14.03 -4.97
C PHE A 272 15.17 -14.88 -3.73
N ARG A 273 14.18 -14.96 -2.84
CA ARG A 273 14.25 -15.77 -1.60
C ARG A 273 13.11 -16.78 -1.59
N GLN A 274 13.39 -17.98 -1.09
CA GLN A 274 12.42 -19.07 -1.00
C GLN A 274 11.22 -18.78 -0.08
N SER A 275 11.27 -17.73 0.75
CA SER A 275 10.15 -17.28 1.58
C SER A 275 9.67 -15.88 1.20
N ILE A 276 8.39 -15.78 0.85
CA ILE A 276 7.67 -14.54 0.47
C ILE A 276 7.77 -13.44 1.56
N ARG A 277 8.09 -13.80 2.81
CA ARG A 277 8.13 -12.90 3.98
C ARG A 277 9.40 -12.06 4.13
N GLN A 278 10.41 -12.16 3.26
CA GLN A 278 11.75 -11.60 3.57
C GLN A 278 12.41 -10.69 2.54
N SER A 279 11.74 -10.26 1.46
CA SER A 279 12.28 -9.14 0.68
C SER A 279 11.91 -7.82 1.37
N ALA A 280 12.60 -7.53 2.48
CA ALA A 280 12.64 -6.16 2.98
C ALA A 280 13.42 -5.31 1.98
N ARG A 281 12.99 -4.06 1.79
CA ARG A 281 13.66 -3.04 0.97
C ARG A 281 15.18 -2.99 1.16
N THR A 282 15.67 -3.40 2.33
CA THR A 282 17.09 -3.50 2.70
C THR A 282 17.94 -4.41 1.81
N THR A 283 17.34 -5.31 1.03
CA THR A 283 18.05 -6.25 0.15
C THR A 283 17.60 -6.19 -1.31
N ALA A 284 16.69 -5.27 -1.65
CA ALA A 284 16.34 -4.99 -3.02
C ALA A 284 17.47 -4.20 -3.70
N LYS A 285 17.70 -4.47 -4.98
CA LYS A 285 18.49 -3.60 -5.85
C LYS A 285 17.58 -2.48 -6.36
N ILE A 286 18.06 -1.24 -6.35
CA ILE A 286 17.35 -0.14 -7.03
C ILE A 286 17.98 0.13 -8.39
N TYR A 287 17.10 0.28 -9.38
CA TYR A 287 17.44 0.76 -10.70
C TYR A 287 16.73 2.07 -11.02
N PRO A 288 17.35 2.96 -11.81
CA PRO A 288 16.63 4.09 -12.38
C PRO A 288 15.51 3.59 -13.30
N ALA A 289 14.40 4.32 -13.37
CA ALA A 289 13.36 4.07 -14.37
C ALA A 289 13.87 4.23 -15.81
N ASP A 290 14.80 5.16 -15.99
CA ASP A 290 15.55 5.32 -17.23
C ASP A 290 17.03 5.48 -16.92
N VAL A 291 17.86 4.59 -17.49
CA VAL A 291 19.32 4.57 -17.27
C VAL A 291 20.00 5.91 -17.59
N ALA A 292 19.43 6.73 -18.47
CA ALA A 292 19.96 8.05 -18.78
C ALA A 292 19.98 9.00 -17.56
N LEU A 293 19.11 8.78 -16.56
CA LEU A 293 19.14 9.55 -15.31
C LEU A 293 20.44 9.31 -14.54
N SER A 294 20.86 8.05 -14.42
CA SER A 294 22.14 7.68 -13.81
C SER A 294 23.32 8.12 -14.68
N ALA A 295 23.24 7.91 -16.00
CA ALA A 295 24.29 8.35 -16.93
C ALA A 295 24.51 9.87 -16.88
N ALA A 296 23.42 10.65 -16.76
CA ALA A 296 23.47 12.10 -16.63
C ALA A 296 24.21 12.58 -15.38
N LEU A 297 24.18 11.82 -14.28
CA LEU A 297 24.86 12.15 -13.02
C LEU A 297 26.28 11.59 -12.94
N LEU A 298 26.50 10.40 -13.49
CA LEU A 298 27.77 9.68 -13.41
C LEU A 298 28.77 10.10 -14.47
N LEU A 299 28.33 10.47 -15.67
CA LEU A 299 29.21 10.86 -16.78
C LEU A 299 29.39 12.39 -16.83
N GLN A 300 29.51 13.02 -15.66
CA GLN A 300 29.84 14.42 -15.47
C GLN A 300 31.20 14.57 -14.80
N GLY A 301 31.90 15.66 -15.13
CA GLY A 301 33.22 15.93 -14.56
C GLY A 301 34.20 14.83 -14.93
N GLU A 302 34.74 14.14 -13.91
CA GLU A 302 35.74 13.08 -14.05
C GLU A 302 35.14 11.70 -14.38
N GLY A 303 33.82 11.52 -14.28
CA GLY A 303 33.20 10.22 -14.53
C GLY A 303 33.15 9.86 -16.02
N SER A 304 33.57 8.65 -16.36
CA SER A 304 33.67 8.11 -17.72
C SER A 304 33.26 6.63 -17.76
N PHE A 305 32.93 6.14 -18.95
CA PHE A 305 32.78 4.70 -19.21
C PHE A 305 34.10 3.92 -19.07
N ASP A 306 35.23 4.61 -18.90
CA ASP A 306 36.52 3.97 -18.60
C ASP A 306 36.60 3.44 -17.16
N ASP A 307 35.77 3.98 -16.24
CA ASP A 307 35.60 3.41 -14.90
C ASP A 307 34.73 2.15 -14.99
N ASP A 308 35.33 0.99 -14.73
CA ASP A 308 34.69 -0.32 -14.78
C ASP A 308 33.43 -0.42 -13.91
N ARG A 309 33.40 0.24 -12.75
CA ARG A 309 32.26 0.24 -11.83
C ARG A 309 31.11 1.06 -12.39
N ILE A 310 31.40 2.24 -12.95
CA ILE A 310 30.39 3.08 -13.62
C ILE A 310 29.85 2.34 -14.85
N ARG A 311 30.74 1.81 -15.69
CA ARG A 311 30.38 1.08 -16.90
C ARG A 311 29.54 -0.17 -16.60
N GLY A 312 29.94 -0.96 -15.60
CA GLY A 312 29.22 -2.16 -15.16
C GLY A 312 27.82 -1.85 -14.65
N GLY A 313 27.68 -0.93 -13.69
CA GLY A 313 26.38 -0.60 -13.10
C GLY A 313 25.40 0.05 -14.10
N LEU A 314 25.91 0.88 -15.02
CA LEU A 314 25.08 1.44 -16.11
C LEU A 314 24.64 0.36 -17.11
N MET A 315 25.52 -0.58 -17.45
CA MET A 315 25.19 -1.69 -18.35
C MET A 315 24.11 -2.59 -17.74
N GLU A 316 24.28 -2.99 -16.48
CA GLU A 316 23.30 -3.78 -15.75
C GLU A 316 21.94 -3.08 -15.70
N ALA A 317 21.92 -1.79 -15.33
CA ALA A 317 20.69 -1.01 -15.29
C ALA A 317 20.00 -0.90 -16.65
N HIS A 318 20.76 -0.75 -17.73
CA HIS A 318 20.20 -0.74 -19.08
C HIS A 318 19.55 -2.07 -19.45
N VAL A 319 20.23 -3.20 -19.22
CA VAL A 319 19.69 -4.55 -19.49
C VAL A 319 18.43 -4.82 -18.66
N VAL A 320 18.44 -4.46 -17.37
CA VAL A 320 17.27 -4.59 -16.49
C VAL A 320 16.10 -3.76 -16.99
N GLN A 321 16.34 -2.51 -17.41
CA GLN A 321 15.32 -1.66 -18.01
C GLN A 321 14.70 -2.31 -19.26
N GLN A 322 15.52 -2.89 -20.15
CA GLN A 322 15.02 -3.59 -21.34
C GLN A 322 14.16 -4.80 -20.95
N ILE A 323 14.67 -5.68 -20.09
CA ILE A 323 13.96 -6.91 -19.69
C ILE A 323 12.64 -6.59 -18.98
N ARG A 324 12.64 -5.61 -18.05
CA ARG A 324 11.42 -5.20 -17.32
C ARG A 324 10.33 -4.70 -18.25
N ALA A 325 10.69 -3.97 -19.30
CA ALA A 325 9.72 -3.57 -20.32
C ALA A 325 9.12 -4.81 -20.99
N HIS A 326 9.96 -5.75 -21.48
CA HIS A 326 9.50 -6.98 -22.13
C HIS A 326 8.61 -7.88 -21.25
N VAL A 327 8.77 -7.85 -19.92
CA VAL A 327 7.87 -8.56 -18.98
C VAL A 327 6.43 -8.05 -19.09
N ALA A 328 6.21 -6.77 -19.40
CA ALA A 328 4.86 -6.20 -19.47
C ALA A 328 4.03 -6.70 -20.67
N TRP A 329 4.66 -7.33 -21.66
CA TRP A 329 4.00 -7.91 -22.84
C TRP A 329 4.47 -9.34 -23.17
N SER A 330 5.13 -10.02 -22.23
CA SER A 330 5.40 -11.45 -22.39
C SER A 330 4.09 -12.24 -22.40
N SER A 331 4.09 -13.32 -23.18
CA SER A 331 2.92 -14.20 -23.31
C SER A 331 2.55 -14.89 -22.00
N ALA A 332 3.55 -15.30 -21.21
CA ALA A 332 3.37 -15.83 -19.87
C ALA A 332 3.52 -14.72 -18.83
N ARG A 333 2.85 -14.88 -17.68
CA ARG A 333 3.09 -14.02 -16.52
C ARG A 333 4.47 -14.32 -15.95
N VAL A 334 5.36 -13.34 -15.99
CA VAL A 334 6.74 -13.44 -15.50
C VAL A 334 6.98 -12.43 -14.39
N THR A 335 7.65 -12.86 -13.33
CA THR A 335 8.14 -11.98 -12.26
C THR A 335 9.66 -11.90 -12.29
N ALA A 336 10.21 -10.70 -12.15
CA ALA A 336 11.65 -10.46 -12.16
C ALA A 336 12.18 -10.21 -10.74
N PHE A 337 13.33 -10.78 -10.45
CA PHE A 337 14.09 -10.67 -9.21
C PHE A 337 15.58 -10.48 -9.52
N HIS A 338 16.41 -10.20 -8.52
CA HIS A 338 17.84 -10.54 -8.56
C HIS A 338 18.08 -11.72 -7.63
N TRP A 339 19.27 -12.33 -7.63
CA TRP A 339 19.63 -13.27 -6.58
C TRP A 339 20.99 -12.92 -6.01
N ARG A 340 21.07 -12.84 -4.68
CA ARG A 340 22.33 -12.65 -3.97
C ARG A 340 22.33 -13.42 -2.67
N GLU A 341 23.38 -14.20 -2.45
CA GLU A 341 23.59 -14.95 -1.22
C GLU A 341 25.04 -14.91 -0.79
N SER A 342 25.26 -14.66 0.51
CA SER A 342 26.59 -14.70 1.12
C SER A 342 26.70 -15.92 2.03
N ARG A 343 27.65 -16.81 1.76
CA ARG A 343 27.96 -17.99 2.57
C ARG A 343 29.46 -18.10 2.79
N ASN A 344 29.90 -18.26 4.04
CA ASN A 344 31.31 -18.42 4.42
C ASN A 344 32.24 -17.33 3.85
N GLY A 345 31.79 -16.07 3.82
CA GLY A 345 32.54 -14.95 3.25
C GLY A 345 32.58 -14.90 1.71
N ARG A 346 31.99 -15.90 1.04
CA ARG A 346 31.78 -15.91 -0.40
C ARG A 346 30.41 -15.32 -0.71
N THR A 347 30.33 -14.40 -1.67
CA THR A 347 29.05 -13.94 -2.21
C THR A 347 28.90 -14.48 -3.62
N ASP A 348 27.77 -15.13 -3.89
CA ASP A 348 27.32 -15.48 -5.23
C ASP A 348 26.11 -14.61 -5.56
N GLU A 349 26.07 -14.13 -6.80
CA GLU A 349 25.10 -13.15 -7.27
C GLU A 349 24.71 -13.47 -8.71
N VAL A 350 23.45 -13.20 -9.05
CA VAL A 350 22.92 -13.18 -10.41
C VAL A 350 22.06 -11.93 -10.56
N ASP A 351 22.32 -11.13 -11.58
CA ASP A 351 21.71 -9.81 -11.75
C ASP A 351 20.18 -9.86 -11.95
N VAL A 352 19.69 -10.79 -12.78
CA VAL A 352 18.25 -10.98 -13.02
C VAL A 352 17.87 -12.44 -12.96
N ILE A 353 16.82 -12.75 -12.22
CA ILE A 353 16.11 -14.02 -12.21
C ILE A 353 14.68 -13.76 -12.71
N LEU A 354 14.25 -14.51 -13.72
CA LEU A 354 12.89 -14.51 -14.21
C LEU A 354 12.19 -15.79 -13.78
N GLU A 355 11.02 -15.67 -13.19
CA GLU A 355 10.14 -16.78 -12.80
C GLU A 355 8.84 -16.68 -13.60
N ASP A 356 8.51 -17.72 -14.37
CA ASP A 356 7.21 -17.83 -15.04
C ASP A 356 6.14 -18.47 -14.14
N GLU A 357 4.89 -18.45 -14.59
CA GLU A 357 3.75 -19.07 -13.90
C GLU A 357 3.87 -20.59 -13.66
N ARG A 358 4.78 -21.27 -14.37
CA ARG A 358 5.07 -22.70 -14.19
C ARG A 358 6.18 -22.94 -13.16
N GLY A 359 6.73 -21.87 -12.58
CA GLY A 359 7.83 -21.90 -11.62
C GLY A 359 9.21 -22.13 -12.25
N ARG A 360 9.33 -22.09 -13.58
CA ARG A 360 10.61 -22.20 -14.30
C ARG A 360 11.45 -20.96 -14.06
N LEU A 361 12.74 -21.15 -13.85
CA LEU A 361 13.68 -20.07 -13.52
C LEU A 361 14.68 -19.85 -14.64
N VAL A 362 14.75 -18.62 -15.15
CA VAL A 362 15.80 -18.16 -16.06
C VAL A 362 16.72 -17.20 -15.33
N ALA A 363 18.01 -17.49 -15.35
CA ALA A 363 19.06 -16.65 -14.75
C ALA A 363 19.77 -15.83 -15.83
N VAL A 364 19.96 -14.53 -15.60
CA VAL A 364 20.67 -13.62 -16.51
C VAL A 364 21.71 -12.82 -15.72
N GLU A 365 22.96 -12.92 -16.16
CA GLU A 365 24.11 -12.18 -15.64
C GLU A 365 24.55 -11.15 -16.69
N VAL A 366 24.95 -9.95 -16.27
CA VAL A 366 25.33 -8.87 -17.20
C VAL A 366 26.82 -8.54 -17.07
N LYS A 367 27.52 -8.50 -18.20
CA LYS A 367 28.92 -8.09 -18.29
C LYS A 367 29.10 -6.95 -19.28
N SER A 368 29.84 -5.92 -18.87
CA SER A 368 30.25 -4.82 -19.75
C SER A 368 31.47 -5.15 -20.62
N ALA A 369 31.93 -6.41 -20.59
CA ALA A 369 32.99 -6.91 -21.45
C ALA A 369 32.42 -7.35 -22.81
N ALA A 370 33.26 -7.31 -23.85
CA ALA A 370 32.91 -7.74 -25.21
C ALA A 370 32.68 -9.26 -25.33
N SER A 371 33.15 -10.06 -24.37
CA SER A 371 32.95 -11.51 -24.35
C SER A 371 32.92 -12.01 -22.90
N SER A 372 32.31 -13.18 -22.71
CA SER A 372 32.20 -13.83 -21.42
C SER A 372 33.40 -14.73 -21.16
N ARG A 373 33.78 -14.87 -19.89
CA ARG A 373 34.74 -15.86 -19.38
C ARG A 373 33.99 -16.99 -18.69
N HIS A 374 34.68 -18.12 -18.50
CA HIS A 374 34.13 -19.28 -17.80
C HIS A 374 33.62 -18.94 -16.38
N ASP A 375 34.30 -18.02 -15.70
CA ASP A 375 33.97 -17.61 -14.33
C ASP A 375 32.75 -16.68 -14.24
N ASP A 376 32.33 -16.06 -15.36
CA ASP A 376 31.14 -15.21 -15.39
C ASP A 376 29.86 -16.02 -15.14
N PHE A 377 29.88 -17.33 -15.41
CA PHE A 377 28.77 -18.24 -15.14
C PHE A 377 28.76 -18.75 -13.69
N ARG A 378 29.71 -18.35 -12.84
CA ARG A 378 29.81 -18.89 -11.46
C ARG A 378 28.55 -18.64 -10.64
N GLY A 379 27.98 -17.43 -10.70
CA GLY A 379 26.75 -17.08 -9.99
C GLY A 379 25.56 -17.91 -10.47
N ILE A 380 25.41 -18.01 -11.80
CA ILE A 380 24.38 -18.83 -12.45
C ILE A 380 24.49 -20.31 -12.07
N ARG A 381 25.70 -20.87 -12.04
CA ARG A 381 25.91 -22.27 -11.62
C ARG A 381 25.57 -22.48 -10.15
N ALA A 382 25.98 -21.56 -9.28
CA ALA A 382 25.61 -21.63 -7.86
C ALA A 382 24.08 -21.55 -7.66
N PHE A 383 23.39 -20.74 -8.48
CA PHE A 383 21.94 -20.66 -8.50
C PHE A 383 21.30 -21.96 -9.03
N GLN A 384 21.81 -22.51 -10.13
CA GLN A 384 21.39 -23.78 -10.71
C GLN A 384 21.52 -24.93 -9.69
N ASP A 385 22.66 -25.02 -9.00
CA ASP A 385 22.91 -26.03 -7.96
C ASP A 385 21.92 -25.91 -6.79
N LYS A 386 21.46 -24.70 -6.49
CA LYS A 386 20.50 -24.43 -5.41
C LYS A 386 19.06 -24.73 -5.81
N PHE A 387 18.71 -24.56 -7.09
CA PHE A 387 17.35 -24.74 -7.61
C PHE A 387 17.28 -25.71 -8.81
N PRO A 388 17.81 -26.94 -8.68
CA PRO A 388 18.01 -27.83 -9.83
C PRO A 388 16.71 -28.21 -10.55
N ASP A 389 15.62 -28.42 -9.81
CA ASP A 389 14.33 -28.85 -10.38
C ASP A 389 13.57 -27.72 -11.09
N ARG A 390 13.93 -26.47 -10.80
CA ARG A 390 13.26 -25.27 -11.32
C ARG A 390 14.10 -24.51 -12.32
N PHE A 391 15.43 -24.66 -12.25
CA PHE A 391 16.36 -24.00 -13.16
C PHE A 391 16.11 -24.46 -14.59
N HIS A 392 15.68 -23.52 -15.42
CA HIS A 392 15.40 -23.76 -16.82
C HIS A 392 16.60 -23.43 -17.68
N ARG A 393 17.10 -22.19 -17.60
CA ARG A 393 18.20 -21.69 -18.45
C ARG A 393 19.02 -20.58 -17.78
N GLY A 394 20.26 -20.43 -18.23
CA GLY A 394 21.18 -19.40 -17.77
C GLY A 394 21.86 -18.65 -18.92
N TYR A 395 21.93 -17.32 -18.81
CA TYR A 395 22.45 -16.45 -19.84
C TYR A 395 23.48 -15.46 -19.27
N VAL A 396 24.63 -15.31 -19.92
CA VAL A 396 25.54 -14.18 -19.69
C VAL A 396 25.41 -13.21 -20.86
N VAL A 397 24.92 -11.99 -20.59
CA VAL A 397 24.81 -10.92 -21.59
C VAL A 397 26.11 -10.13 -21.64
N VAL A 398 26.67 -9.96 -22.84
CA VAL A 398 27.92 -9.25 -23.12
C VAL A 398 27.69 -8.16 -24.17
N THR A 399 28.63 -7.23 -24.33
CA THR A 399 28.42 -6.09 -25.24
C THR A 399 28.49 -6.45 -26.72
N GLU A 400 29.24 -7.50 -27.08
CA GLU A 400 29.57 -7.87 -28.46
C GLU A 400 29.61 -9.40 -28.63
N GLY A 401 29.80 -9.84 -29.88
CA GLY A 401 29.95 -11.26 -30.21
C GLY A 401 28.69 -11.91 -30.74
N THR A 402 28.65 -13.23 -30.68
CA THR A 402 27.55 -14.07 -31.19
C THR A 402 27.02 -14.98 -30.09
N PRO A 403 25.74 -15.41 -30.16
CA PRO A 403 25.22 -16.40 -29.24
C PRO A 403 26.10 -17.65 -29.21
N THR A 404 26.58 -18.02 -28.02
CA THR A 404 27.54 -19.11 -27.83
C THR A 404 27.05 -20.03 -26.74
N ASN A 405 26.90 -21.32 -27.04
CA ASN A 405 26.57 -22.32 -26.03
C ASN A 405 27.83 -22.65 -25.22
N VAL A 406 27.74 -22.56 -23.89
CA VAL A 406 28.85 -22.88 -22.99
C VAL A 406 28.58 -24.10 -22.11
N GLY A 407 27.40 -24.70 -22.24
CA GLY A 407 26.97 -25.85 -21.46
C GLY A 407 25.47 -26.14 -21.61
N PRO A 408 24.98 -27.20 -20.94
CA PRO A 408 23.56 -27.55 -20.94
C PRO A 408 22.72 -26.37 -20.43
N ASN A 409 21.85 -25.84 -21.29
CA ASN A 409 21.00 -24.68 -21.00
C ASN A 409 21.74 -23.39 -20.59
N LEU A 410 23.05 -23.29 -20.86
CA LEU A 410 23.89 -22.12 -20.57
C LEU A 410 24.40 -21.48 -21.84
N TRP A 411 24.17 -20.17 -21.99
CA TRP A 411 24.52 -19.42 -23.19
C TRP A 411 25.14 -18.07 -22.85
N THR A 412 26.07 -17.64 -23.69
CA THR A 412 26.49 -16.24 -23.79
C THR A 412 25.68 -15.59 -24.89
N LEU A 413 25.14 -14.39 -24.64
CA LEU A 413 24.36 -13.62 -25.59
C LEU A 413 24.95 -12.22 -25.78
N PRO A 414 25.10 -11.71 -27.01
CA PRO A 414 25.39 -10.30 -27.21
C PRO A 414 24.16 -9.46 -26.83
N ILE A 415 24.37 -8.23 -26.36
CA ILE A 415 23.27 -7.32 -25.97
C ILE A 415 22.30 -7.04 -27.11
N ALA A 416 22.77 -7.11 -28.36
CA ALA A 416 21.95 -7.01 -29.57
C ALA A 416 20.85 -8.08 -29.65
N SER A 417 21.02 -9.23 -28.97
CA SER A 417 19.98 -10.27 -28.87
C SER A 417 18.75 -9.85 -28.07
N LEU A 418 18.86 -8.79 -27.26
CA LEU A 418 17.73 -8.17 -26.57
C LEU A 418 16.99 -7.16 -27.47
N GLN A 419 17.52 -6.87 -28.66
CA GLN A 419 17.04 -5.81 -29.55
C GLN A 419 16.49 -6.37 -30.85
N SER A 420 17.06 -7.47 -31.36
CA SER A 420 16.66 -8.11 -32.61
C SER A 420 16.31 -9.58 -32.44
N GLN A 421 15.22 -10.00 -33.10
CA GLN A 421 14.79 -11.39 -33.14
C GLN A 421 15.74 -12.29 -33.95
N GLU A 422 16.61 -11.74 -34.80
CA GLU A 422 17.55 -12.49 -35.65
C GLU A 422 18.55 -13.34 -34.85
N PHE A 423 18.76 -13.01 -33.57
CA PHE A 423 19.59 -13.78 -32.63
C PHE A 423 18.89 -15.02 -32.08
N TRP A 424 17.64 -15.27 -32.49
CA TRP A 424 16.80 -16.36 -32.02
C TRP A 424 16.29 -17.16 -33.21
N THR A 425 16.48 -18.47 -33.17
CA THR A 425 15.89 -19.38 -34.14
C THR A 425 14.45 -19.69 -33.76
N THR A 426 13.56 -19.64 -34.75
CA THR A 426 12.20 -20.14 -34.61
C THR A 426 12.28 -21.65 -34.48
N SER A 427 12.09 -22.19 -33.27
CA SER A 427 11.89 -23.63 -33.15
C SER A 427 10.56 -23.95 -33.82
N THR A 428 10.57 -24.52 -35.03
CA THR A 428 9.48 -25.37 -35.50
C THR A 428 9.54 -26.66 -34.67
N SER A 429 9.09 -26.59 -33.43
CA SER A 429 8.72 -27.77 -32.67
C SER A 429 7.34 -28.18 -33.16
N SER A 430 7.29 -29.30 -33.87
CA SER A 430 6.07 -29.99 -34.27
C SER A 430 5.29 -30.44 -33.03
N ALA A 431 4.40 -29.58 -32.53
CA ALA A 431 3.22 -30.05 -31.81
C ALA A 431 2.25 -30.67 -32.85
N PRO A 432 1.64 -31.84 -32.59
CA PRO A 432 0.79 -32.49 -33.57
C PRO A 432 -0.40 -31.59 -33.92
N ALA A 433 -0.59 -31.38 -35.22
CA ALA A 433 -1.74 -30.71 -35.77
C ALA A 433 -3.02 -31.49 -35.41
N HIS A 434 -3.78 -30.98 -34.45
CA HIS A 434 -5.22 -31.21 -34.38
C HIS A 434 -5.93 -29.91 -34.73
N SER A 435 -5.85 -29.54 -36.01
CA SER A 435 -6.84 -28.71 -36.66
C SER A 435 -8.05 -29.59 -37.03
N ALA A 436 -9.03 -29.63 -36.13
CA ALA A 436 -10.41 -29.90 -36.49
C ALA A 436 -11.25 -28.70 -36.01
N PRO A 437 -12.22 -28.20 -36.80
CA PRO A 437 -13.05 -27.09 -36.40
C PRO A 437 -13.93 -27.52 -35.22
N ILE A 438 -13.58 -27.06 -34.01
CA ILE A 438 -14.43 -27.21 -32.84
C ILE A 438 -15.56 -26.19 -33.02
N SER A 439 -16.74 -26.70 -33.37
CA SER A 439 -18.02 -25.99 -33.23
C SER A 439 -18.12 -25.39 -31.83
N PRO A 440 -18.81 -24.25 -31.65
CA PRO A 440 -18.88 -23.55 -30.35
C PRO A 440 -19.54 -24.46 -29.32
N ASN A 441 -18.72 -25.19 -28.57
CA ASN A 441 -19.19 -25.89 -27.40
C ASN A 441 -19.16 -24.86 -26.27
N ARG A 442 -20.36 -24.55 -25.76
CA ARG A 442 -20.59 -23.75 -24.57
C ARG A 442 -19.47 -23.97 -23.56
N ALA A 443 -18.64 -22.94 -23.34
CA ALA A 443 -17.90 -22.83 -22.11
C ALA A 443 -18.96 -22.74 -21.00
N THR A 444 -19.17 -23.86 -20.32
CA THR A 444 -19.68 -23.85 -18.96
C THR A 444 -18.68 -23.02 -18.16
N SER A 445 -19.00 -21.75 -17.96
CA SER A 445 -18.52 -21.00 -16.83
C SER A 445 -18.76 -21.88 -15.61
N ASN A 446 -17.71 -22.37 -14.96
CA ASN A 446 -17.87 -22.63 -13.54
C ASN A 446 -17.99 -21.22 -12.92
N PRO A 447 -19.16 -20.86 -12.36
CA PRO A 447 -19.25 -19.65 -11.56
C PRO A 447 -18.23 -19.74 -10.42
N PRO A 448 -17.82 -18.61 -9.80
CA PRO A 448 -17.15 -18.69 -8.50
C PRO A 448 -17.99 -19.62 -7.62
N MET A 449 -17.37 -20.68 -7.09
CA MET A 449 -18.08 -21.60 -6.21
C MET A 449 -18.69 -20.77 -5.07
N PRO A 450 -19.99 -20.92 -4.78
CA PRO A 450 -20.59 -20.25 -3.64
C PRO A 450 -19.80 -20.64 -2.39
N THR A 451 -19.41 -19.65 -1.59
CA THR A 451 -18.75 -19.91 -0.31
C THR A 451 -19.76 -20.51 0.65
N ASP A 452 -19.40 -21.63 1.29
CA ASP A 452 -20.29 -22.34 2.21
C ASP A 452 -20.50 -21.56 3.52
N ALA A 453 -19.54 -20.71 3.89
CA ALA A 453 -19.58 -19.91 5.10
C ALA A 453 -18.77 -18.60 5.00
N ARG A 454 -19.04 -17.69 5.93
CA ARG A 454 -18.22 -16.50 6.22
C ARG A 454 -17.70 -16.60 7.65
N VAL A 455 -16.43 -16.29 7.89
CA VAL A 455 -15.81 -16.30 9.22
C VAL A 455 -15.35 -14.90 9.56
N PHE A 456 -15.96 -14.29 10.57
CA PHE A 456 -15.56 -13.00 11.09
C PHE A 456 -14.51 -13.17 12.20
N MET A 457 -13.32 -12.63 11.98
CA MET A 457 -12.21 -12.66 12.93
C MET A 457 -12.21 -11.38 13.78
N SER A 458 -12.39 -11.53 15.10
CA SER A 458 -12.29 -10.43 16.06
C SER A 458 -10.99 -10.56 16.87
N TYR A 459 -10.16 -9.52 16.89
CA TYR A 459 -8.88 -9.50 17.61
C TYR A 459 -8.42 -8.06 17.87
N THR A 460 -7.53 -7.85 18.83
CA THR A 460 -6.93 -6.54 19.07
C THR A 460 -5.75 -6.30 18.12
N HIS A 461 -5.76 -5.22 17.32
CA HIS A 461 -4.66 -4.89 16.40
C HIS A 461 -3.29 -4.79 17.06
N ALA A 462 -3.23 -4.33 18.32
CA ALA A 462 -1.99 -4.27 19.10
C ALA A 462 -1.35 -5.65 19.37
N ASP A 463 -2.11 -6.73 19.20
CA ASP A 463 -1.61 -8.10 19.31
C ASP A 463 -1.15 -8.69 17.97
N GLN A 464 -1.60 -8.15 16.83
CA GLN A 464 -1.13 -8.58 15.52
C GLN A 464 0.37 -8.30 15.36
N ASN A 465 1.13 -9.35 15.06
CA ASN A 465 2.59 -9.32 14.94
C ASN A 465 3.31 -8.82 16.20
N SER A 466 2.67 -8.87 17.37
CA SER A 466 3.33 -8.56 18.63
C SER A 466 4.30 -9.67 19.02
N VAL A 467 5.38 -9.33 19.73
CA VAL A 467 6.38 -10.30 20.23
C VAL A 467 5.74 -11.40 21.09
N TYR A 468 4.61 -11.11 21.74
CA TYR A 468 3.94 -12.02 22.68
C TYR A 468 2.79 -12.83 22.07
N ALA A 469 2.10 -12.28 21.07
CA ALA A 469 0.93 -12.91 20.46
C ALA A 469 1.20 -13.51 19.07
N GLY A 470 2.27 -13.11 18.36
CA GLY A 470 2.58 -13.67 17.05
C GLY A 470 1.63 -13.19 15.93
N ASP A 471 1.43 -14.02 14.91
CA ASP A 471 0.68 -13.68 13.69
C ASP A 471 -0.71 -14.32 13.70
N LEU A 472 -1.68 -13.64 14.33
CA LEU A 472 -3.06 -14.15 14.52
C LEU A 472 -3.77 -14.32 13.18
N GLN A 473 -3.61 -13.36 12.26
CA GLN A 473 -4.20 -13.43 10.92
C GLN A 473 -3.70 -14.64 10.13
N GLN A 474 -2.42 -15.01 10.25
CA GLN A 474 -1.92 -16.20 9.58
C GLN A 474 -2.51 -17.48 10.18
N PHE A 475 -2.69 -17.58 11.50
CA PHE A 475 -3.35 -18.74 12.10
C PHE A 475 -4.80 -18.88 11.58
N ALA A 476 -5.56 -17.79 11.52
CA ALA A 476 -6.92 -17.81 10.98
C ALA A 476 -6.97 -18.26 9.51
N ARG A 477 -6.01 -17.82 8.67
CA ARG A 477 -5.88 -18.30 7.28
C ARG A 477 -5.54 -19.78 7.20
N ASP A 478 -4.60 -20.25 8.02
CA ASP A 478 -4.22 -21.66 8.06
C ASP A 478 -5.41 -22.55 8.44
N VAL A 479 -6.31 -22.07 9.32
CA VAL A 479 -7.57 -22.76 9.66
C VAL A 479 -8.53 -22.85 8.48
N VAL A 480 -8.72 -21.76 7.72
CA VAL A 480 -9.59 -21.74 6.54
C VAL A 480 -9.02 -22.60 5.41
N ASP A 481 -7.71 -22.53 5.15
CA ASP A 481 -7.04 -23.37 4.15
C ASP A 481 -7.14 -24.86 4.53
N THR A 482 -7.04 -25.19 5.82
CA THR A 482 -7.17 -26.56 6.34
C THR A 482 -8.62 -27.05 6.28
N LEU A 483 -9.60 -26.17 6.53
CA LEU A 483 -11.02 -26.48 6.36
C LEU A 483 -11.32 -26.89 4.91
N GLU A 484 -10.81 -26.15 3.93
CA GLU A 484 -10.96 -26.48 2.51
C GLU A 484 -10.22 -27.78 2.16
N GLY A 485 -8.98 -27.93 2.64
CA GLY A 485 -8.15 -29.09 2.35
C GLY A 485 -8.64 -30.42 2.94
N ILE A 486 -9.23 -30.41 4.13
CA ILE A 486 -9.66 -31.62 4.86
C ILE A 486 -11.15 -31.91 4.66
N HIS A 487 -11.99 -30.88 4.78
CA HIS A 487 -13.45 -31.05 4.78
C HIS A 487 -14.09 -30.69 3.44
N GLY A 488 -13.33 -30.13 2.48
CA GLY A 488 -13.85 -29.70 1.18
C GLY A 488 -14.86 -28.56 1.28
N ARG A 489 -14.90 -27.85 2.42
CA ARG A 489 -15.81 -26.73 2.71
C ARG A 489 -15.07 -25.41 2.53
N THR A 490 -15.73 -24.45 1.91
CA THR A 490 -15.13 -23.13 1.62
C THR A 490 -15.65 -22.08 2.60
N ALA A 491 -14.74 -21.27 3.16
CA ALA A 491 -15.09 -20.18 4.06
C ALA A 491 -14.36 -18.89 3.69
N GLU A 492 -15.08 -17.77 3.66
CA GLU A 492 -14.47 -16.44 3.45
C GLU A 492 -14.08 -15.82 4.80
N LEU A 493 -12.79 -15.53 5.01
CA LEU A 493 -12.29 -14.89 6.22
C LEU A 493 -12.40 -13.36 6.13
N PHE A 494 -13.16 -12.77 7.04
CA PHE A 494 -13.29 -11.33 7.24
C PHE A 494 -12.46 -10.89 8.45
N ILE A 495 -11.68 -9.83 8.28
CA ILE A 495 -10.75 -9.30 9.28
C ILE A 495 -11.15 -7.85 9.52
N ASP A 496 -11.44 -7.50 10.77
CA ASP A 496 -11.77 -6.12 11.13
C ASP A 496 -10.62 -5.14 10.81
N GLN A 497 -10.99 -3.96 10.30
CA GLN A 497 -10.10 -2.85 9.95
C GLN A 497 -10.55 -1.62 10.76
N ASP A 498 -9.67 -1.15 11.65
CA ASP A 498 -9.75 0.03 12.54
C ASP A 498 -10.02 1.40 11.84
N ASP A 499 -11.01 1.49 10.95
CA ASP A 499 -11.38 2.73 10.25
C ASP A 499 -12.78 3.27 10.66
N GLY A 500 -13.45 2.68 11.66
CA GLY A 500 -14.67 3.20 12.29
C GLY A 500 -15.89 3.44 11.36
N ARG A 501 -15.74 3.25 10.05
CA ARG A 501 -16.75 3.50 9.00
C ARG A 501 -17.40 2.23 8.48
N TRP A 502 -16.96 1.06 8.95
CA TRP A 502 -17.52 -0.23 8.56
C TRP A 502 -18.48 -0.81 9.60
N GLY A 503 -18.50 -0.29 10.84
CA GLY A 503 -19.30 -0.84 11.94
C GLY A 503 -20.81 -0.80 11.66
N GLU A 504 -21.39 0.36 11.35
CA GLU A 504 -22.85 0.49 11.28
C GLU A 504 -23.47 -0.23 10.06
N ASP A 505 -22.88 -0.09 8.86
CA ASP A 505 -23.35 -0.73 7.62
C ASP A 505 -23.13 -2.26 7.60
N LEU A 506 -22.08 -2.77 8.25
CA LEU A 506 -21.79 -4.21 8.35
C LEU A 506 -22.73 -4.89 9.35
N TRP A 507 -23.02 -4.26 10.48
CA TRP A 507 -23.88 -4.86 11.50
C TRP A 507 -25.37 -4.80 11.15
N ALA A 508 -25.85 -3.73 10.49
CA ALA A 508 -27.20 -3.69 9.90
C ALA A 508 -27.39 -4.81 8.86
N ARG A 509 -26.32 -5.18 8.14
CA ARG A 509 -26.30 -6.35 7.26
C ARG A 509 -26.20 -7.68 8.03
N LEU A 510 -25.44 -7.76 9.11
CA LEU A 510 -25.29 -8.98 9.91
C LEU A 510 -26.58 -9.40 10.62
N GLU A 511 -27.46 -8.49 11.05
CA GLU A 511 -28.77 -8.92 11.58
C GLU A 511 -29.66 -9.55 10.50
N THR A 512 -29.45 -9.18 9.23
CA THR A 512 -30.13 -9.78 8.07
C THR A 512 -29.43 -11.06 7.58
N GLU A 513 -28.10 -11.15 7.73
CA GLU A 513 -27.22 -12.23 7.21
C GLU A 513 -26.71 -13.23 8.27
N LEU A 514 -26.97 -13.04 9.56
CA LEU A 514 -26.74 -14.06 10.59
C LEU A 514 -27.53 -15.35 10.27
N ALA A 515 -28.61 -15.21 9.48
CA ALA A 515 -29.37 -16.29 8.89
C ALA A 515 -28.67 -17.06 7.75
N SER A 516 -27.57 -16.57 7.15
CA SER A 516 -26.98 -17.08 5.89
C SER A 516 -25.53 -17.62 5.91
N ALA A 517 -25.02 -18.07 7.07
CA ALA A 517 -23.73 -18.79 7.26
C ALA A 517 -22.50 -17.98 7.75
N THR A 518 -22.69 -16.97 8.61
CA THR A 518 -21.58 -16.25 9.28
C THR A 518 -21.21 -16.86 10.65
N PHE A 519 -19.90 -17.06 10.89
CA PHE A 519 -19.28 -17.57 12.12
C PHE A 519 -18.38 -16.50 12.75
N PHE A 520 -18.25 -16.48 14.08
CA PHE A 520 -17.42 -15.52 14.81
C PHE A 520 -16.23 -16.22 15.48
N LEU A 521 -15.01 -15.75 15.19
CA LEU A 521 -13.74 -16.33 15.62
C LEU A 521 -12.92 -15.31 16.43
N PRO A 522 -13.22 -15.11 17.72
CA PRO A 522 -12.51 -14.14 18.55
C PRO A 522 -11.21 -14.71 19.13
N PHE A 523 -10.11 -13.95 19.01
CA PHE A 523 -8.80 -14.27 19.58
C PHE A 523 -8.65 -13.62 20.95
N ILE A 524 -8.85 -14.41 22.01
CA ILE A 524 -8.89 -13.91 23.39
C ILE A 524 -7.47 -13.74 23.93
N THR A 525 -7.14 -12.50 24.29
CA THR A 525 -5.88 -12.08 24.95
C THR A 525 -6.18 -11.12 26.13
N PRO A 526 -5.20 -10.83 27.01
CA PRO A 526 -5.38 -9.80 28.03
C PRO A 526 -5.68 -8.40 27.48
N ARG A 527 -5.26 -8.08 26.24
CA ARG A 527 -5.58 -6.79 25.61
C ARG A 527 -6.97 -6.81 24.96
N TYR A 528 -7.40 -7.96 24.44
CA TYR A 528 -8.77 -8.17 23.96
C TYR A 528 -9.80 -7.86 25.05
N LEU A 529 -9.59 -8.39 26.26
CA LEU A 529 -10.50 -8.15 27.40
C LEU A 529 -10.55 -6.68 27.85
N LYS A 530 -9.56 -5.86 27.47
CA LYS A 530 -9.49 -4.43 27.79
C LYS A 530 -9.94 -3.53 26.64
N SER A 531 -10.10 -4.07 25.43
CA SER A 531 -10.50 -3.31 24.25
C SER A 531 -12.01 -3.15 24.25
N GLU A 532 -12.49 -1.90 24.35
CA GLU A 532 -13.91 -1.60 24.34
C GLU A 532 -14.58 -2.03 23.02
N SER A 533 -13.93 -1.76 21.88
CA SER A 533 -14.39 -2.22 20.56
C SER A 533 -14.53 -3.75 20.49
N CYS A 534 -13.48 -4.51 20.85
CA CYS A 534 -13.56 -5.97 20.84
C CYS A 534 -14.62 -6.51 21.82
N ARG A 535 -14.81 -5.86 22.98
CA ARG A 535 -15.85 -6.22 23.95
C ARG A 535 -17.25 -5.96 23.40
N HIS A 536 -17.43 -4.86 22.68
CA HIS A 536 -18.68 -4.51 22.02
C HIS A 536 -19.03 -5.53 20.93
N GLU A 537 -18.08 -5.87 20.04
CA GLU A 537 -18.26 -6.90 19.01
C GLU A 537 -18.63 -8.26 19.58
N PHE A 538 -17.89 -8.70 20.61
CA PHE A 538 -18.12 -10.00 21.26
C PHE A 538 -19.53 -10.08 21.85
N THR A 539 -19.96 -9.05 22.56
CA THR A 539 -21.27 -9.01 23.23
C THR A 539 -22.39 -8.93 22.21
N ARG A 540 -22.27 -8.05 21.20
CA ARG A 540 -23.26 -7.88 20.15
C ARG A 540 -23.47 -9.15 19.32
N PHE A 541 -22.39 -9.85 18.95
CA PHE A 541 -22.50 -11.12 18.23
C PHE A 541 -23.14 -12.20 19.09
N LEU A 542 -22.73 -12.31 20.35
CA LEU A 542 -23.27 -13.31 21.27
C LEU A 542 -24.78 -13.13 21.48
N ASP A 543 -25.24 -11.90 21.73
CA ASP A 543 -26.66 -11.62 21.94
C ASP A 543 -27.49 -11.88 20.68
N ALA A 544 -26.95 -11.59 19.50
CA ALA A 544 -27.60 -11.92 18.23
C ALA A 544 -27.65 -13.44 17.98
N ALA A 545 -26.57 -14.17 18.30
CA ALA A 545 -26.49 -15.62 18.17
C ALA A 545 -27.39 -16.36 19.18
N GLU A 546 -27.52 -15.86 20.41
CA GLU A 546 -28.44 -16.38 21.44
C GLU A 546 -29.90 -16.16 21.00
N ARG A 547 -30.26 -14.97 20.48
CA ARG A 547 -31.59 -14.68 19.91
C ARG A 547 -31.93 -15.58 18.72
N ALA A 548 -30.96 -15.88 17.87
CA ALA A 548 -31.11 -16.79 16.73
C ALA A 548 -31.19 -18.28 17.15
N GLY A 549 -31.01 -18.61 18.43
CA GLY A 549 -30.92 -19.99 18.91
C GLY A 549 -29.69 -20.73 18.41
N ALA A 550 -28.66 -20.01 17.99
CA ALA A 550 -27.45 -20.54 17.36
C ALA A 550 -26.15 -20.07 18.07
N PRO A 551 -26.01 -20.23 19.40
CA PRO A 551 -24.81 -19.80 20.14
C PRO A 551 -23.54 -20.57 19.75
N HIS A 552 -23.69 -21.67 18.99
CA HIS A 552 -22.59 -22.48 18.47
C HIS A 552 -21.87 -21.81 17.28
N LEU A 553 -22.42 -20.75 16.67
CA LEU A 553 -21.76 -19.99 15.59
C LEU A 553 -20.55 -19.18 16.04
N MET A 554 -20.21 -19.26 17.33
CA MET A 554 -19.05 -18.63 17.94
C MET A 554 -18.00 -19.68 18.30
N LEU A 555 -16.77 -19.47 17.85
CA LEU A 555 -15.62 -20.31 18.14
C LEU A 555 -14.49 -19.49 18.78
N PRO A 556 -14.49 -19.28 20.11
CA PRO A 556 -13.43 -18.52 20.75
C PRO A 556 -12.10 -19.27 20.77
N LEU A 557 -11.02 -18.56 20.44
CA LEU A 557 -9.66 -19.06 20.53
C LEU A 557 -8.99 -18.40 21.73
N LEU A 558 -8.71 -19.16 22.79
CA LEU A 558 -7.88 -18.69 23.88
C LEU A 558 -6.44 -18.60 23.40
N TRP A 559 -5.97 -17.38 23.13
CA TRP A 559 -4.70 -17.15 22.47
C TRP A 559 -3.59 -16.81 23.48
N ILE A 560 -3.87 -15.94 24.45
CA ILE A 560 -3.00 -15.68 25.60
C ILE A 560 -3.85 -15.78 26.87
N ALA A 561 -3.51 -16.70 27.76
CA ALA A 561 -4.19 -16.85 29.03
C ALA A 561 -4.07 -15.57 29.88
N ALA A 562 -5.22 -15.01 30.28
CA ALA A 562 -5.27 -13.86 31.19
C ALA A 562 -5.50 -14.33 32.64
N PRO A 563 -4.89 -13.68 33.65
CA PRO A 563 -5.11 -14.01 35.07
C PRO A 563 -6.59 -13.96 35.50
N ALA A 564 -7.40 -13.12 34.84
CA ALA A 564 -8.83 -13.07 35.05
C ALA A 564 -9.50 -14.43 34.80
N MET A 565 -9.02 -15.23 33.84
CA MET A 565 -9.66 -16.49 33.45
C MET A 565 -9.49 -17.64 34.45
N SER A 566 -8.57 -17.54 35.43
CA SER A 566 -8.26 -18.60 36.39
C SER A 566 -8.88 -18.42 37.77
N ALA A 567 -9.54 -17.28 38.05
CA ALA A 567 -10.15 -17.00 39.35
C ALA A 567 -11.61 -17.45 39.40
N SER A 568 -11.98 -18.25 40.40
CA SER A 568 -13.36 -18.74 40.65
C SER A 568 -14.37 -17.64 41.05
N THR A 569 -13.92 -16.39 41.12
CA THR A 569 -14.68 -15.19 41.49
C THR A 569 -14.34 -14.05 40.52
N ASN A 570 -14.53 -14.29 39.22
CA ASN A 570 -14.16 -13.32 38.20
C ASN A 570 -15.36 -12.39 37.87
N SER A 571 -15.13 -11.07 37.84
CA SER A 571 -16.16 -10.05 37.56
C SER A 571 -16.27 -9.69 36.07
N ASP A 572 -15.38 -10.19 35.21
CA ASP A 572 -15.41 -9.90 33.78
C ASP A 572 -16.44 -10.77 33.02
N VAL A 573 -17.39 -10.10 32.36
CA VAL A 573 -18.53 -10.70 31.66
C VAL A 573 -18.09 -11.64 30.54
N ILE A 574 -17.06 -11.28 29.76
CA ILE A 574 -16.56 -12.10 28.66
C ILE A 574 -15.93 -13.38 29.21
N ALA A 575 -15.14 -13.28 30.26
CA ALA A 575 -14.52 -14.45 30.88
C ALA A 575 -15.55 -15.39 31.53
N GLN A 576 -16.64 -14.88 32.12
CA GLN A 576 -17.75 -15.72 32.61
C GLN A 576 -18.50 -16.41 31.46
N ARG A 577 -18.71 -15.71 30.34
CA ARG A 577 -19.39 -16.25 29.17
C ARG A 577 -18.54 -17.30 28.44
N LEU A 578 -17.21 -17.11 28.35
CA LEU A 578 -16.27 -18.09 27.79
C LEU A 578 -16.22 -19.42 28.56
N GLN A 579 -16.56 -19.44 29.85
CA GLN A 579 -16.68 -20.69 30.61
C GLN A 579 -17.92 -21.52 30.24
N ARG A 580 -18.93 -20.89 29.62
CA ARG A 580 -20.18 -21.53 29.17
C ARG A 580 -20.17 -21.86 27.67
N THR A 581 -19.31 -21.21 26.90
CA THR A 581 -19.08 -21.46 25.46
C THR A 581 -17.92 -22.46 25.27
N ARG A 582 -17.99 -23.32 24.25
CA ARG A 582 -16.84 -24.18 23.89
C ARG A 582 -15.75 -23.30 23.25
N TYR A 583 -14.56 -23.26 23.83
CA TYR A 583 -13.40 -22.55 23.26
C TYR A 583 -12.24 -23.53 22.97
N ILE A 584 -11.33 -23.13 22.08
CA ILE A 584 -10.09 -23.85 21.80
C ILE A 584 -8.94 -23.17 22.55
N ASP A 585 -8.18 -23.95 23.32
CA ASP A 585 -6.92 -23.47 23.88
C ASP A 585 -5.82 -23.52 22.81
N ALA A 586 -5.58 -22.37 22.17
CA ALA A 586 -4.56 -22.18 21.15
C ALA A 586 -3.28 -21.54 21.71
N THR A 587 -3.10 -21.51 23.04
CA THR A 587 -1.99 -20.80 23.66
C THR A 587 -0.61 -21.33 23.28
N ALA A 588 -0.51 -22.62 22.93
CA ALA A 588 0.71 -23.26 22.44
C ALA A 588 1.04 -22.91 20.99
N ALA A 589 0.05 -22.52 20.16
CA ALA A 589 0.26 -22.17 18.75
C ALA A 589 1.18 -20.95 18.56
N ARG A 590 1.34 -20.12 19.59
CA ARG A 590 2.20 -18.92 19.58
C ARG A 590 3.69 -19.24 19.60
N THR A 591 4.07 -20.37 20.20
CA THR A 591 5.48 -20.72 20.46
C THR A 591 5.98 -21.86 19.59
N GLU A 592 5.07 -22.60 18.95
CA GLU A 592 5.40 -23.71 18.07
C GLU A 592 5.70 -23.25 16.64
N ASP A 593 6.61 -23.94 15.96
CA ASP A 593 6.87 -23.70 14.54
C ASP A 593 5.67 -24.17 13.69
N ARG A 594 5.35 -23.47 12.59
CA ARG A 594 4.22 -23.82 11.72
C ARG A 594 4.33 -25.22 11.08
N SER A 595 5.55 -25.75 10.94
CA SER A 595 5.78 -27.11 10.45
C SER A 595 5.63 -28.19 11.53
N SER A 596 5.57 -27.79 12.80
CA SER A 596 5.45 -28.71 13.94
C SER A 596 4.16 -29.52 13.87
N ALA A 597 4.21 -30.73 14.42
CA ALA A 597 3.00 -31.56 14.54
C ALA A 597 1.96 -30.91 15.46
N GLN A 598 2.41 -30.22 16.51
CA GLN A 598 1.55 -29.61 17.51
C GLN A 598 0.80 -28.37 16.97
N TYR A 599 1.44 -27.54 16.14
CA TYR A 599 0.76 -26.44 15.46
C TYR A 599 -0.29 -26.95 14.46
N ARG A 600 0.07 -27.95 13.64
CA ARG A 600 -0.86 -28.57 12.68
C ARG A 600 -2.08 -29.18 13.38
N GLN A 601 -1.88 -29.87 14.49
CA GLN A 601 -2.99 -30.41 15.29
C GLN A 601 -3.95 -29.32 15.79
N LEU A 602 -3.44 -28.15 16.19
CA LEU A 602 -4.29 -27.05 16.65
C LEU A 602 -5.07 -26.40 15.50
N VAL A 603 -4.45 -26.27 14.33
CA VAL A 603 -5.10 -25.75 13.11
C VAL A 603 -6.18 -26.73 12.61
N GLU A 604 -5.85 -28.03 12.55
CA GLU A 604 -6.80 -29.10 12.20
C GLU A 604 -7.96 -29.14 13.20
N GLN A 605 -7.69 -29.03 14.51
CA GLN A 605 -8.74 -28.98 15.54
C GLN A 605 -9.70 -27.79 15.36
N ALA A 606 -9.17 -26.60 15.02
CA ALA A 606 -10.01 -25.44 14.76
C ALA A 606 -10.83 -25.57 13.47
N ALA A 607 -10.24 -26.15 12.41
CA ALA A 607 -10.93 -26.45 11.16
C ALA A 607 -12.04 -27.50 11.36
N ASP A 608 -11.77 -28.57 12.10
CA ASP A 608 -12.73 -29.62 12.44
C ASP A 608 -13.94 -29.05 13.20
N GLN A 609 -13.69 -28.17 14.19
CA GLN A 609 -14.77 -27.54 14.93
C GLN A 609 -15.59 -26.61 14.05
N LEU A 610 -14.96 -25.82 13.18
CA LEU A 610 -15.69 -24.96 12.25
C LEU A 610 -16.55 -25.79 11.28
N ALA A 611 -16.01 -26.89 10.72
CA ALA A 611 -16.77 -27.82 9.87
C ALA A 611 -17.95 -28.48 10.60
N GLN A 612 -17.76 -28.83 11.88
CA GLN A 612 -18.82 -29.40 12.72
C GLN A 612 -19.95 -28.39 12.91
N VAL A 613 -19.64 -27.15 13.28
CA VAL A 613 -20.65 -26.11 13.48
C VAL A 613 -21.38 -25.78 12.17
N MET A 614 -20.67 -25.78 11.03
CA MET A 614 -21.29 -25.68 9.69
C MET A 614 -22.29 -26.81 9.42
N SER A 615 -21.91 -28.05 9.76
CA SER A 615 -22.76 -29.22 9.54
C SER A 615 -23.98 -29.26 10.48
N GLU A 616 -23.81 -28.87 11.75
CA GLU A 616 -24.90 -28.77 12.72
C GLU A 616 -25.96 -27.75 12.29
N ARG A 617 -25.51 -26.63 11.69
CA ARG A 617 -26.39 -25.61 11.10
C ARG A 617 -27.16 -26.13 9.89
N GLU A 618 -26.49 -26.84 8.96
CA GLU A 618 -27.14 -27.43 7.78
C GLU A 618 -28.19 -28.47 8.16
N ALA A 619 -27.98 -29.21 9.26
CA ALA A 619 -28.90 -30.21 9.76
C ALA A 619 -30.07 -29.64 10.60
N ALA A 620 -29.98 -28.38 11.03
CA ALA A 620 -31.06 -27.72 11.76
C ALA A 620 -32.23 -27.37 10.80
N PRO A 621 -33.50 -27.66 11.16
CA PRO A 621 -34.62 -27.36 10.30
C PRO A 621 -34.66 -25.86 10.01
N THR A 622 -34.69 -25.50 8.74
CA THR A 622 -34.83 -24.11 8.28
C THR A 622 -36.13 -23.56 8.86
N ARG A 623 -36.04 -22.77 9.93
CA ARG A 623 -37.16 -21.91 10.32
C ARG A 623 -37.30 -20.90 9.20
N GLU A 624 -38.27 -21.11 8.32
CA GLU A 624 -38.73 -20.06 7.40
C GLU A 624 -38.88 -18.79 8.23
N GLY A 625 -38.11 -17.77 7.87
CA GLY A 625 -38.11 -16.49 8.55
C GLY A 625 -39.55 -15.98 8.63
N THR A 626 -40.15 -16.12 9.80
CA THR A 626 -41.30 -15.31 10.15
C THR A 626 -40.77 -13.88 10.08
N PRO A 627 -41.39 -12.96 9.32
CA PRO A 627 -41.01 -11.55 9.40
C PRO A 627 -41.08 -11.20 10.88
N LEU A 628 -39.94 -10.81 11.45
CA LEU A 628 -39.95 -10.18 12.77
C LEU A 628 -40.95 -9.04 12.63
N GLY A 629 -42.06 -9.13 13.38
CA GLY A 629 -43.05 -8.06 13.44
C GLY A 629 -42.37 -6.75 13.88
N PRO A 630 -43.08 -5.61 13.83
CA PRO A 630 -42.54 -4.41 14.47
C PRO A 630 -42.13 -4.80 15.88
N VAL A 631 -40.92 -4.40 16.25
CA VAL A 631 -40.32 -4.65 17.55
C VAL A 631 -41.34 -4.26 18.61
N GLU A 632 -41.94 -5.25 19.28
CA GLU A 632 -42.47 -5.03 20.61
C GLU A 632 -41.25 -4.93 21.53
N ASP A 633 -41.20 -3.82 22.27
CA ASP A 633 -40.13 -3.38 23.16
C ASP A 633 -39.32 -4.53 23.78
N VAL A 634 -38.06 -4.66 23.35
CA VAL A 634 -37.02 -5.34 24.11
C VAL A 634 -35.83 -4.39 24.15
N ASP A 635 -35.80 -3.60 25.24
CA ASP A 635 -34.73 -2.73 25.74
C ASP A 635 -33.69 -2.29 24.69
N VAL A 636 -34.11 -1.33 23.86
CA VAL A 636 -33.22 -0.25 23.40
C VAL A 636 -32.57 0.31 24.68
N PRO A 637 -31.24 0.59 24.74
CA PRO A 637 -30.70 1.33 25.87
C PRO A 637 -31.59 2.54 26.02
N VAL A 638 -32.27 2.63 27.16
CA VAL A 638 -33.30 3.66 27.36
C VAL A 638 -32.60 4.98 27.05
N LEU A 639 -33.28 5.93 26.42
CA LEU A 639 -32.77 7.29 26.27
C LEU A 639 -32.14 7.76 27.60
N ASP A 640 -32.76 7.36 28.72
CA ASP A 640 -32.28 7.50 30.09
C ASP A 640 -30.91 6.85 30.38
N ASP A 641 -30.59 5.64 29.92
CA ASP A 641 -29.30 4.98 30.23
C ASP A 641 -28.13 5.71 29.55
N THR A 642 -28.29 6.13 28.30
CA THR A 642 -27.24 6.88 27.57
C THR A 642 -27.12 8.30 28.13
N VAL A 643 -28.23 8.91 28.54
CA VAL A 643 -28.25 10.21 29.21
C VAL A 643 -27.56 10.11 30.58
N VAL A 644 -27.82 9.06 31.37
CA VAL A 644 -27.16 8.82 32.67
C VAL A 644 -25.65 8.63 32.50
N GLU A 645 -25.21 7.89 31.47
CA GLU A 645 -23.77 7.76 31.19
C GLU A 645 -23.11 9.09 30.79
N ILE A 646 -23.84 9.97 30.08
CA ILE A 646 -23.35 11.32 29.75
C ILE A 646 -23.30 12.17 31.02
N GLU A 647 -24.34 12.15 31.86
CA GLU A 647 -24.40 12.85 33.14
C GLU A 647 -23.28 12.43 34.10
N ASP A 648 -22.94 11.15 34.14
CA ASP A 648 -21.85 10.62 34.96
C ASP A 648 -20.45 11.05 34.43
N LEU A 649 -20.34 11.29 33.12
CA LEU A 649 -19.08 11.65 32.47
C LEU A 649 -18.80 13.16 32.52
N ILE A 650 -19.84 14.00 32.49
CA ILE A 650 -19.72 15.47 32.49
C ILE A 650 -18.82 15.98 33.63
N PRO A 651 -19.00 15.60 34.91
CA PRO A 651 -18.15 16.09 36.00
C PRO A 651 -16.67 15.73 35.83
N ALA A 652 -16.37 14.56 35.24
CA ALA A 652 -15.00 14.14 34.98
C ALA A 652 -14.37 14.96 33.85
N VAL A 653 -15.14 15.24 32.80
CA VAL A 653 -14.72 16.08 31.66
C VAL A 653 -14.47 17.51 32.12
N GLU A 654 -15.41 18.12 32.86
CA GLU A 654 -15.27 19.46 33.42
C GLU A 654 -14.03 19.57 34.30
N SER A 655 -13.83 18.62 35.22
CA SER A 655 -12.66 18.60 36.10
C SER A 655 -11.34 18.47 35.33
N ALA A 656 -11.32 17.66 34.27
CA ALA A 656 -10.14 17.48 33.43
C ALA A 656 -9.82 18.73 32.61
N ILE A 657 -10.85 19.40 32.06
CA ILE A 657 -10.70 20.65 31.31
C ILE A 657 -10.25 21.78 32.25
N GLU A 658 -10.84 21.91 33.43
CA GLU A 658 -10.41 22.89 34.44
C GLU A 658 -8.94 22.66 34.83
N THR A 659 -8.55 21.39 35.04
CA THR A 659 -7.16 21.03 35.32
C THR A 659 -6.24 21.41 34.15
N PHE A 660 -6.64 21.13 32.91
CA PHE A 660 -5.90 21.50 31.71
C PHE A 660 -5.71 23.02 31.60
N LEU A 661 -6.78 23.81 31.74
CA LEU A 661 -6.75 25.26 31.68
C LEU A 661 -5.87 25.85 32.80
N ASN A 662 -5.98 25.32 34.02
CA ASN A 662 -5.12 25.70 35.13
C ASN A 662 -3.64 25.43 34.84
N ARG A 663 -3.29 24.27 34.25
CA ARG A 663 -1.90 23.98 33.85
C ARG A 663 -1.41 24.91 32.74
N LEU A 664 -2.29 25.30 31.81
CA LEU A 664 -1.96 26.26 30.77
C LEU A 664 -1.63 27.63 31.38
N THR A 665 -2.41 28.10 32.35
CA THR A 665 -2.16 29.34 33.10
C THR A 665 -0.87 29.28 33.93
N VAL A 666 -0.58 28.13 34.58
CA VAL A 666 0.67 27.92 35.33
C VAL A 666 1.88 27.98 34.39
N LEU A 667 1.80 27.36 33.21
CA LEU A 667 2.87 27.45 32.22
C LEU A 667 3.05 28.90 31.73
N GLY A 668 1.96 29.60 31.43
CA GLY A 668 1.98 31.01 30.99
C GLY A 668 2.65 31.94 32.01
N SER A 669 2.22 31.90 33.28
CA SER A 669 2.84 32.70 34.36
C SER A 669 4.30 32.32 34.63
N THR A 670 4.65 31.04 34.48
CA THR A 670 6.05 30.59 34.56
C THR A 670 6.87 31.16 33.40
N MET A 671 6.32 31.23 32.19
CA MET A 671 6.99 31.83 31.04
C MET A 671 7.23 33.33 31.23
N GLU A 672 6.23 34.07 31.72
CA GLU A 672 6.35 35.50 32.01
C GLU A 672 7.48 35.79 33.00
N THR A 673 7.67 34.92 33.99
CA THR A 673 8.73 35.08 35.00
C THR A 673 10.08 34.56 34.50
N ALA A 674 10.10 33.42 33.81
CA ALA A 674 11.33 32.74 33.40
C ALA A 674 11.98 33.35 32.16
N LEU A 675 11.21 34.02 31.29
CA LEU A 675 11.69 34.63 30.04
C LEU A 675 11.98 36.13 30.17
N VAL A 676 12.13 36.66 31.40
CA VAL A 676 12.66 38.01 31.62
C VAL A 676 14.16 38.01 31.31
N ILE A 677 14.50 38.37 30.08
CA ILE A 677 15.88 38.39 29.57
C ILE A 677 16.28 39.83 29.27
N ASP A 678 17.33 40.30 29.93
CA ASP A 678 17.93 41.60 29.63
C ASP A 678 18.76 41.50 28.34
N PRO A 679 18.35 42.18 27.25
CA PRO A 679 19.01 42.10 25.96
C PRO A 679 20.40 42.76 25.93
N SER A 680 20.78 43.51 26.98
CA SER A 680 22.12 44.10 27.12
C SER A 680 23.17 43.13 27.68
N GLN A 681 22.76 41.92 28.08
CA GLN A 681 23.65 40.89 28.63
C GLN A 681 24.61 40.32 27.57
N SER A 682 25.80 39.90 28.04
CA SER A 682 26.76 39.20 27.17
C SER A 682 26.17 37.89 26.60
N PRO A 683 26.57 37.45 25.39
CA PRO A 683 26.04 36.23 24.77
C PRO A 683 26.14 34.96 25.62
N ARG A 684 27.14 34.89 26.51
CA ARG A 684 27.32 33.78 27.45
C ARG A 684 26.27 33.78 28.55
N LEU A 685 25.97 34.95 29.12
CA LEU A 685 24.94 35.12 30.15
C LEU A 685 23.54 34.91 29.56
N LEU A 686 23.28 35.39 28.34
CA LEU A 686 22.03 35.14 27.62
C LEU A 686 21.75 33.63 27.45
N ARG A 687 22.75 32.85 27.02
CA ARG A 687 22.61 31.38 26.92
C ARG A 687 22.35 30.73 28.27
N GLN A 688 22.98 31.21 29.34
CA GLN A 688 22.76 30.70 30.69
C GLN A 688 21.35 31.01 31.19
N SER A 689 20.85 32.23 30.98
CA SER A 689 19.49 32.65 31.31
C SER A 689 18.44 31.82 30.56
N LEU A 690 18.62 31.59 29.26
CA LEU A 690 17.74 30.74 28.44
C LEU A 690 17.74 29.26 28.89
N THR A 691 18.88 28.76 29.36
CA THR A 691 18.98 27.39 29.89
C THR A 691 18.28 27.26 31.24
N THR A 692 18.39 28.27 32.10
CA THR A 692 17.65 28.35 33.37
C THR A 692 16.14 28.45 33.12
N ALA A 693 15.72 29.27 32.16
CA ALA A 693 14.33 29.40 31.76
C ALA A 693 13.76 28.07 31.24
N ALA A 694 14.50 27.37 30.37
CA ALA A 694 14.12 26.06 29.86
C ALA A 694 13.93 25.02 30.97
N ARG A 695 14.79 25.05 32.01
CA ARG A 695 14.65 24.16 33.15
C ARG A 695 13.42 24.48 34.00
N ALA A 696 13.13 25.77 34.22
CA ALA A 696 11.94 26.20 34.95
C ALA A 696 10.63 25.79 34.25
N LEU A 697 10.63 25.77 32.91
CA LEU A 697 9.46 25.41 32.11
C LEU A 697 9.26 23.90 31.92
N GLN A 698 10.23 23.07 32.32
CA GLN A 698 10.17 21.64 32.05
C GLN A 698 9.00 20.94 32.77
N ALA A 699 8.86 21.16 34.08
CA ALA A 699 7.80 20.53 34.87
C ALA A 699 6.40 21.06 34.52
N PRO A 700 6.17 22.38 34.45
CA PRO A 700 4.88 22.91 33.99
C PRO A 700 4.51 22.45 32.58
N GLY A 701 5.49 22.32 31.67
CA GLY A 701 5.27 21.80 30.32
C GLY A 701 4.85 20.32 30.30
N SER A 702 5.50 19.46 31.11
CA SER A 702 5.10 18.05 31.20
C SER A 702 3.72 17.89 31.83
N GLU A 703 3.43 18.62 32.90
CA GLU A 703 2.12 18.59 33.57
C GLU A 703 0.99 19.06 32.64
N LEU A 704 1.24 20.11 31.83
CA LEU A 704 0.30 20.54 30.80
C LEU A 704 0.07 19.46 29.75
N THR A 705 1.13 18.75 29.34
CA THR A 705 1.02 17.69 28.32
C THR A 705 0.18 16.51 28.84
N GLU A 706 0.39 16.13 30.10
CA GLU A 706 -0.40 15.09 30.77
C GLU A 706 -1.87 15.51 30.91
N ALA A 707 -2.13 16.72 31.42
CA ALA A 707 -3.49 17.25 31.55
C ALA A 707 -4.19 17.37 30.19
N SER A 708 -3.48 17.78 29.14
CA SER A 708 -4.01 17.83 27.76
C SER A 708 -4.45 16.44 27.28
N GLY A 709 -3.64 15.41 27.57
CA GLY A 709 -3.93 14.01 27.19
C GLY A 709 -5.15 13.43 27.90
N ILE A 710 -5.32 13.73 29.20
CA ILE A 710 -6.49 13.31 29.97
C ILE A 710 -7.74 14.03 29.48
N ALA A 711 -7.66 15.36 29.31
CA ALA A 711 -8.79 16.18 28.89
C ALA A 711 -9.29 15.79 27.49
N ILE A 712 -8.38 15.56 26.52
CA ILE A 712 -8.81 15.16 25.17
C ILE A 712 -9.42 13.75 25.13
N ALA A 713 -8.94 12.82 25.95
CA ALA A 713 -9.48 11.46 26.00
C ALA A 713 -10.91 11.45 26.58
N LEU A 714 -11.12 12.13 27.71
CA LEU A 714 -12.46 12.25 28.31
C LEU A 714 -13.42 13.04 27.40
N TRP A 715 -12.93 14.09 26.74
CA TRP A 715 -13.70 14.82 25.75
C TRP A 715 -14.13 13.95 24.55
N GLN A 716 -13.23 13.12 24.03
CA GLN A 716 -13.55 12.20 22.94
C GLN A 716 -14.59 11.15 23.35
N ASP A 717 -14.52 10.66 24.59
CA ASP A 717 -15.53 9.75 25.16
C ASP A 717 -16.90 10.44 25.27
N LEU A 718 -16.93 11.67 25.79
CA LEU A 718 -18.15 12.49 25.84
C LEU A 718 -18.76 12.68 24.45
N MET A 719 -17.96 13.11 23.47
CA MET A 719 -18.43 13.32 22.11
C MET A 719 -18.90 12.03 21.44
N SER A 720 -18.29 10.89 21.75
CA SER A 720 -18.74 9.58 21.28
C SER A 720 -20.14 9.27 21.80
N LYS A 721 -20.37 9.44 23.11
CA LYS A 721 -21.68 9.23 23.74
C LYS A 721 -22.74 10.21 23.27
N LEU A 722 -22.38 11.48 23.09
CA LEU A 722 -23.28 12.51 22.52
C LEU A 722 -23.69 12.19 21.08
N ASN A 723 -22.76 11.71 20.25
CA ASN A 723 -23.08 11.29 18.88
C ASN A 723 -23.96 10.03 18.86
N ALA A 724 -23.75 9.09 19.79
CA ALA A 724 -24.62 7.94 19.96
C ALA A 724 -26.03 8.36 20.40
N LEU A 725 -26.14 9.29 21.35
CA LEU A 725 -27.42 9.88 21.76
C LEU A 725 -28.13 10.56 20.59
N ALA A 726 -27.41 11.33 19.76
CA ALA A 726 -27.97 11.96 18.56
C ALA A 726 -28.44 10.94 17.53
N GLN A 727 -27.76 9.79 17.41
CA GLN A 727 -28.19 8.71 16.53
C GLN A 727 -29.47 8.03 17.05
N ILE A 728 -29.51 7.71 18.35
CA ILE A 728 -30.71 7.13 19.00
C ILE A 728 -31.91 8.09 18.86
N SER A 729 -31.67 9.38 19.09
CA SER A 729 -32.65 10.46 18.94
C SER A 729 -33.22 10.49 17.50
N ARG A 730 -32.36 10.42 16.48
CA ARG A 730 -32.78 10.32 15.07
C ARG A 730 -33.62 9.08 14.78
N ASP A 731 -33.22 7.92 15.30
CA ASP A 731 -33.88 6.65 15.05
C ASP A 731 -35.27 6.58 15.73
N LEU A 732 -35.44 7.28 16.85
CA LEU A 732 -36.71 7.41 17.58
C LEU A 732 -37.57 8.59 17.09
N GLY A 733 -37.01 9.48 16.27
CA GLY A 733 -37.69 10.71 15.82
C GLY A 733 -37.91 11.74 16.93
N GLU A 734 -37.14 11.65 18.01
CA GLU A 734 -37.13 12.61 19.12
C GLU A 734 -35.87 13.47 19.03
N PRO A 735 -35.93 14.80 19.18
CA PRO A 735 -34.74 15.64 19.12
C PRO A 735 -33.88 15.47 20.37
N VAL A 736 -32.55 15.61 20.23
CA VAL A 736 -31.62 15.69 21.37
C VAL A 736 -32.07 16.82 22.31
N PRO A 737 -32.04 16.64 23.64
CA PRO A 737 -32.43 17.67 24.60
C PRO A 737 -31.73 19.01 24.34
N ALA A 738 -32.51 20.07 24.19
CA ALA A 738 -32.00 21.40 23.85
C ALA A 738 -31.00 21.96 24.89
N GLU A 739 -31.12 21.53 26.15
CA GLU A 739 -30.20 21.89 27.24
C GLU A 739 -28.78 21.38 26.96
N ILE A 740 -28.64 20.13 26.53
CA ILE A 740 -27.35 19.52 26.18
C ILE A 740 -26.73 20.24 24.97
N VAL A 741 -27.54 20.54 23.94
CA VAL A 741 -27.05 21.25 22.75
C VAL A 741 -26.58 22.66 23.11
N ALA A 742 -27.30 23.36 23.99
CA ALA A 742 -26.93 24.70 24.46
C ALA A 742 -25.64 24.70 25.29
N GLU A 743 -25.42 23.69 26.16
CA GLU A 743 -24.19 23.55 26.94
C GLU A 743 -22.97 23.29 26.04
N ILE A 744 -23.11 22.41 25.04
CA ILE A 744 -22.03 22.14 24.08
C ILE A 744 -21.78 23.34 23.15
N GLU A 745 -22.81 24.11 22.80
CA GLU A 745 -22.65 25.37 22.05
C GLU A 745 -21.91 26.42 22.87
N GLN A 746 -22.28 26.61 24.14
CA GLN A 746 -21.55 27.51 25.04
C GLN A 746 -20.08 27.10 25.15
N PHE A 747 -19.80 25.81 25.32
CA PHE A 747 -18.44 25.29 25.37
C PHE A 747 -17.67 25.51 24.06
N ALA A 748 -18.31 25.29 22.91
CA ALA A 748 -17.70 25.55 21.60
C ALA A 748 -17.28 27.02 21.46
N ASP A 749 -18.13 27.95 21.91
CA ASP A 749 -17.86 29.38 21.88
C ASP A 749 -16.72 29.78 22.83
N GLU A 750 -16.66 29.20 24.03
CA GLU A 750 -15.56 29.41 24.99
C GLU A 750 -14.21 28.93 24.44
N MET A 751 -14.18 27.73 23.83
CA MET A 751 -12.94 27.17 23.28
C MET A 751 -12.47 27.85 21.99
N THR A 752 -13.41 28.31 21.15
CA THR A 752 -13.09 29.08 19.94
C THR A 752 -12.71 30.53 20.24
N GLY A 753 -13.12 31.07 21.39
CA GLY A 753 -12.72 32.38 21.91
C GLY A 753 -11.27 32.45 22.43
N LEU A 754 -10.60 31.32 22.64
CA LEU A 754 -9.19 31.29 23.06
C LEU A 754 -8.27 31.68 21.89
N ASP A 755 -7.39 32.68 22.10
CA ASP A 755 -6.38 33.08 21.10
C ASP A 755 -5.24 32.04 20.98
N THR A 756 -5.55 30.97 20.26
CA THR A 756 -4.59 29.91 19.95
C THR A 756 -3.53 30.34 18.94
N ALA A 757 -3.72 31.47 18.25
CA ALA A 757 -2.76 31.96 17.25
C ALA A 757 -1.56 32.60 17.94
N GLU A 758 -1.77 33.37 19.01
CA GLU A 758 -0.71 33.93 19.83
C GLU A 758 0.14 32.84 20.50
N LEU A 759 -0.52 31.83 21.10
CA LEU A 759 0.17 30.70 21.74
C LEU A 759 1.00 29.87 20.73
N ALA A 760 0.46 29.63 19.53
CA ALA A 760 1.19 28.96 18.46
C ALA A 760 2.39 29.77 17.96
N LEU A 761 2.23 31.11 17.88
CA LEU A 761 3.32 32.01 17.51
C LEU A 761 4.46 31.94 18.54
N ILE A 762 4.13 32.04 19.83
CA ILE A 762 5.11 31.92 20.93
C ILE A 762 5.85 30.58 20.86
N ALA A 763 5.11 29.47 20.73
CA ALA A 763 5.69 28.13 20.62
C ALA A 763 6.64 27.99 19.41
N SER A 764 6.33 28.65 18.28
CA SER A 764 7.17 28.63 17.08
C SER A 764 8.50 29.39 17.23
N GLN A 765 8.54 30.40 18.11
CA GLN A 765 9.72 31.25 18.34
C GLN A 765 10.68 30.64 19.37
N MET A 766 10.17 29.88 20.34
CA MET A 766 10.96 29.29 21.43
C MET A 766 12.20 28.48 20.97
N PRO A 767 12.12 27.55 19.98
CA PRO A 767 13.28 26.80 19.51
C PRO A 767 14.32 27.65 18.77
N ARG A 768 13.90 28.80 18.20
CA ARG A 768 14.78 29.75 17.53
C ARG A 768 15.61 30.56 18.53
N LEU A 769 15.06 30.79 19.72
CA LEU A 769 15.74 31.44 20.83
C LEU A 769 16.73 30.48 21.50
N SER A 770 16.35 29.23 21.74
CA SER A 770 17.22 28.18 22.28
C SER A 770 16.68 26.79 22.01
N SER A 771 17.53 25.86 21.61
CA SER A 771 17.16 24.43 21.48
C SER A 771 16.67 23.82 22.79
N HIS A 772 17.09 24.37 23.94
CA HIS A 772 16.63 23.93 25.26
C HIS A 772 15.15 24.25 25.54
N LEU A 773 14.56 25.22 24.85
CA LEU A 773 13.14 25.58 24.99
C LEU A 773 12.21 24.70 24.13
N ALA A 774 12.75 23.84 23.27
CA ALA A 774 11.97 22.97 22.39
C ALA A 774 10.96 22.04 23.11
N PRO A 775 11.23 21.49 24.31
CA PRO A 775 10.24 20.72 25.06
C PRO A 775 9.00 21.54 25.44
N ALA A 776 9.19 22.74 26.01
CA ALA A 776 8.08 23.62 26.37
C ALA A 776 7.27 24.05 25.13
N ALA A 777 7.95 24.32 24.01
CA ALA A 777 7.29 24.59 22.73
C ALA A 777 6.41 23.41 22.25
N ARG A 778 6.84 22.15 22.47
CA ARG A 778 6.01 20.98 22.13
C ARG A 778 4.77 20.89 23.01
N SER A 779 4.91 21.14 24.32
CA SER A 779 3.78 21.14 25.26
C SER A 779 2.74 22.21 24.92
N LEU A 780 3.17 23.42 24.55
CA LEU A 780 2.27 24.48 24.07
C LEU A 780 1.56 24.11 22.76
N ASN A 781 2.27 23.52 21.80
CA ASN A 781 1.65 23.08 20.55
C ASN A 781 0.62 21.96 20.78
N ALA A 782 0.88 21.04 21.71
CA ALA A 782 -0.06 20.00 22.10
C ALA A 782 -1.32 20.60 22.76
N ALA A 783 -1.15 21.59 23.64
CA ALA A 783 -2.28 22.31 24.25
C ALA A 783 -3.11 23.08 23.20
N VAL A 784 -2.46 23.75 22.25
CA VAL A 784 -3.15 24.43 21.13
C VAL A 784 -3.94 23.44 20.26
N ALA A 785 -3.37 22.27 19.97
CA ALA A 785 -4.07 21.23 19.22
C ALA A 785 -5.29 20.69 20.00
N THR A 786 -5.15 20.53 21.31
CA THR A 786 -6.23 20.08 22.21
C THR A 786 -7.40 21.06 22.19
N VAL A 787 -7.13 22.36 22.38
CA VAL A 787 -8.15 23.43 22.34
C VAL A 787 -8.89 23.45 21.01
N LYS A 788 -8.14 23.38 19.89
CA LYS A 788 -8.74 23.39 18.55
C LYS A 788 -9.62 22.17 18.29
N THR A 789 -9.15 20.99 18.70
CA THR A 789 -9.90 19.74 18.48
C THR A 789 -11.20 19.74 19.27
N MET A 790 -11.16 20.17 20.54
CA MET A 790 -12.35 20.30 21.38
C MET A 790 -13.36 21.29 20.79
N GLY A 791 -12.93 22.50 20.44
CA GLY A 791 -13.82 23.50 19.85
C GLY A 791 -14.41 23.08 18.50
N GLN A 792 -13.62 22.45 17.63
CA GLN A 792 -14.09 21.99 16.30
C GLN A 792 -15.10 20.84 16.41
N THR A 793 -14.85 19.88 17.30
CA THR A 793 -15.76 18.73 17.48
C THR A 793 -17.06 19.15 18.17
N ALA A 794 -17.00 20.05 19.16
CA ALA A 794 -18.18 20.67 19.76
C ALA A 794 -19.02 21.41 18.71
N ARG A 795 -18.40 22.29 17.91
CA ARG A 795 -19.09 23.06 16.87
C ARG A 795 -19.73 22.17 15.81
N SER A 796 -19.02 21.12 15.37
CA SER A 796 -19.53 20.18 14.37
C SER A 796 -20.79 19.44 14.87
N PHE A 797 -20.84 19.11 16.16
CA PHE A 797 -22.01 18.49 16.78
C PHE A 797 -23.20 19.45 16.82
N VAL A 798 -23.00 20.69 17.28
CA VAL A 798 -24.05 21.72 17.33
C VAL A 798 -24.60 22.06 15.94
N ASP A 799 -23.72 22.19 14.95
CA ASP A 799 -24.12 22.48 13.56
C ASP A 799 -24.93 21.31 12.96
N ALA A 800 -24.61 20.05 13.30
CA ALA A 800 -25.36 18.88 12.87
C ALA A 800 -26.78 18.86 13.46
N GLN A 801 -26.94 19.21 14.75
CA GLN A 801 -28.26 19.29 15.40
C GLN A 801 -29.09 20.48 14.89
N SER A 802 -28.45 21.58 14.51
CA SER A 802 -29.12 22.76 13.94
C SER A 802 -29.64 22.53 12.52
N ALA A 803 -28.97 21.68 11.73
CA ALA A 803 -29.37 21.32 10.38
C ALA A 803 -30.57 20.36 10.32
N GLU A 804 -30.84 19.63 11.41
CA GLU A 804 -31.97 18.69 11.53
C GLU A 804 -33.26 19.38 12.00
N ASN A 805 -33.16 20.54 12.67
CA ASN A 805 -34.31 21.34 13.14
C ASN A 805 -34.85 22.36 12.12
N ASN A 806 -34.27 22.45 10.91
CA ASN A 806 -34.69 23.30 9.78
C ASN A 806 -35.13 22.44 8.59
#